data_AF-A0A1D2MWU6-F1
#
_entry.id   AF-A0A1D2MWU6-F1
#
_cell.length_a   1.000
_cell.length_b   1.000
_cell.length_c   1.000
_cell.angle_alpha   90.00
_cell.angle_beta   90.00
_cell.angle_gamma   90.00
#
_symmetry.space_group_name_H-M   'P 1'
#
loop_
_entity.id
_entity.type
_entity.pdbx_description
1 polymer ?
#
loop_
_entity_poly.entity_id
_entity_poly.type
_entity_poly.pdbx_seq_one_letter_code
_entity_poly.pdbx_strand_id
1 'polypeptide(L)'
;MAALCNDLSEICSLKTYAAYALLRKVYGSSPYNITTPSKDITVRIKPFKRECRVHIVIMKLALVESACDEPDQETLICATDKSGLCQILSPKPGVPFSAVTPSIWPTELPDDDSGFDELGFRIEEEDGPEQSSNKLLGIPFTEDQSVSEKMRRNDTALINPPLAEISAVKFLPAPHGGEERYLAVTSWDGSLRIYDFKRNVMLMKCDTGKPLLALCATGPTTVAFGGIEKKLYTLELNNSGGPSGTAILVGSHEDTICVVEYSSTHNFIVTGSWDRSIRLWSPKPGQGCVGAISTDNKKVFCMNVRDNLVAAGLEDEVIGIWDLRNYNSPLRLMPVKDSLNLQCIGIFADMQRIVYGTVEGKASIESINQDMSRNDFLFKPHIDKAKGIAHPVNAVCCIENTSKFLMGGSEGKACIWDSDKRKLVVAFAIYPNEIAAADVSKSGKHAAVACCWLDDRDAKKEEYDIPPPALLQWLAYLEFSHSRDEVHELSWESIPEKIPLSQKLWEMVQNGGIPHSLRPQMWCRLSTALEKKSNTFNLPYWKVVKESTANEYFSYAKHIEKDLTRILPGNGCFTKSDSPGIPRLRRVLRAISWLYPDVGYCQGFGTVVAHLLLLLEEEDCFWLMCAIIEDVTPASYFTNDFIGIRTDSLVLANLVAEFFPEVDILLKEHDIELGLIVFAWFLTFFASVVHVKILLRIWDSFFAEGCSFLFKVMLSLIKFKVNDLLKLKNSAEIFNFLSDLPSEVDDFDSLEIHKFDSINPNRLEQERRKCASQVVSDGSVFSTKCRRVKKRDCRKLEKAKSSTNVLKTIFGENGGPEDLKTKNIRQTEIMVELHDSITQIGRHFISSDQNFIKVSLEPDFTKESHAKDFERFTQGYNMNGYKRAKALVDFERRDDDELGFRKNDIITVINCKDEHCWIGDLNGLRGWFPAKCVTLLDERSKLYSPAGDDSVTEGIADLIRGSLCPCLKRILEYGMKRPNTLVGPVHPYMFIEEVALKEIERDFKSVYSRLVLCKTYRLDEDGKVLSPEELLYRSVELVNRSHDKVQMDIKLRSLICLGLNEQVLHLWIEILCSCSEIVNKWYHPWSIMNSPGWIGLKCELRILSQFSFNLSVDWELKALKEEKLDVKSGVQDMLVKHHLFSWNL
;
A
#
# COMPACT_ATOMS: atom_id res chain seq x y z
N MET A 1 -42.70 -31.38 -4.06
CA MET A 1 -41.67 -30.36 -4.37
C MET A 1 -42.28 -28.98 -4.60
N ALA A 2 -43.36 -28.79 -5.38
CA ALA A 2 -44.08 -27.51 -5.37
C ALA A 2 -44.65 -27.12 -3.98
N ALA A 3 -45.02 -28.11 -3.16
CA ALA A 3 -45.37 -27.87 -1.75
C ALA A 3 -44.16 -27.57 -0.84
N LEU A 4 -42.93 -27.99 -1.20
CA LEU A 4 -41.74 -27.72 -0.38
C LEU A 4 -41.03 -26.40 -0.76
N CYS A 5 -41.17 -25.93 -2.01
CA CYS A 5 -40.68 -24.61 -2.43
C CYS A 5 -41.58 -23.47 -1.93
N ASN A 6 -42.87 -23.71 -1.70
CA ASN A 6 -43.71 -22.73 -1.02
C ASN A 6 -43.38 -22.66 0.48
N ASP A 7 -43.16 -23.82 1.14
CA ASP A 7 -42.82 -23.83 2.57
C ASP A 7 -41.43 -23.23 2.87
N LEU A 8 -40.42 -23.38 2.00
CA LEU A 8 -39.09 -22.78 2.18
C LEU A 8 -39.04 -21.26 1.91
N SER A 9 -40.06 -20.69 1.27
CA SER A 9 -40.18 -19.24 1.08
C SER A 9 -40.59 -18.49 2.35
N GLU A 10 -41.06 -19.22 3.37
CA GLU A 10 -41.58 -18.68 4.63
C GLU A 10 -40.60 -18.80 5.81
N ILE A 11 -39.40 -19.38 5.61
CA ILE A 11 -38.45 -19.82 6.67
C ILE A 11 -37.46 -18.74 7.16
N CYS A 12 -37.64 -17.49 6.78
CA CYS A 12 -36.52 -16.55 6.76
C CYS A 12 -36.64 -15.43 7.79
N SER A 13 -36.26 -15.71 9.05
CA SER A 13 -35.92 -14.66 10.02
C SER A 13 -34.64 -13.94 9.58
N LEU A 14 -34.76 -12.69 9.13
CA LEU A 14 -33.71 -11.69 8.81
C LEU A 14 -32.48 -12.05 7.96
N LYS A 15 -31.90 -13.23 8.09
CA LYS A 15 -30.75 -13.75 7.34
C LYS A 15 -31.02 -13.96 5.84
N THR A 16 -32.26 -13.70 5.42
CA THR A 16 -32.74 -13.80 4.04
C THR A 16 -33.61 -12.62 3.62
N TYR A 17 -33.60 -11.50 4.36
CA TYR A 17 -34.30 -10.29 3.91
C TYR A 17 -33.62 -9.70 2.66
N ALA A 18 -32.29 -9.85 2.57
CA ALA A 18 -31.50 -9.49 1.39
C ALA A 18 -31.94 -10.27 0.12
N ALA A 19 -32.25 -11.56 0.24
CA ALA A 19 -32.65 -12.39 -0.90
C ALA A 19 -34.13 -12.22 -1.30
N TYR A 20 -35.02 -11.94 -0.33
CA TYR A 20 -36.44 -11.69 -0.60
C TYR A 20 -36.70 -10.29 -1.20
N ALA A 21 -35.94 -9.27 -0.74
CA ALA A 21 -35.95 -7.94 -1.36
C ALA A 21 -35.40 -7.97 -2.80
N LEU A 22 -34.42 -8.84 -3.09
CA LEU A 22 -33.92 -9.10 -4.43
C LEU A 22 -34.97 -9.77 -5.34
N LEU A 23 -35.69 -10.80 -4.85
CA LEU A 23 -36.70 -11.50 -5.65
C LEU A 23 -37.94 -10.64 -5.98
N ARG A 24 -38.33 -9.73 -5.08
CA ARG A 24 -39.46 -8.80 -5.28
C ARG A 24 -39.14 -7.64 -6.23
N LYS A 25 -37.85 -7.29 -6.38
CA LYS A 25 -37.36 -6.26 -7.34
C LYS A 25 -37.12 -6.82 -8.73
N VAL A 26 -36.79 -8.11 -8.85
CA VAL A 26 -36.49 -8.80 -10.12
C VAL A 26 -37.77 -9.23 -10.86
N TYR A 27 -38.83 -9.62 -10.14
CA TYR A 27 -40.10 -10.01 -10.75
C TYR A 27 -41.20 -9.01 -10.36
N GLY A 28 -41.44 -8.06 -11.26
CA GLY A 28 -42.51 -7.08 -11.14
C GLY A 28 -43.89 -7.73 -10.89
N SER A 29 -44.76 -6.92 -10.30
CA SER A 29 -46.16 -7.17 -9.99
C SER A 29 -46.98 -7.98 -11.02
N SER A 30 -47.76 -8.94 -10.51
CA SER A 30 -49.02 -9.53 -11.04
C SER A 30 -48.95 -10.99 -11.56
N PRO A 31 -49.99 -11.84 -11.33
CA PRO A 31 -49.91 -13.31 -11.38
C PRO A 31 -50.54 -13.91 -12.64
N TYR A 32 -49.84 -14.74 -13.43
CA TYR A 32 -50.50 -15.72 -14.32
C TYR A 32 -49.58 -16.87 -14.76
N ASN A 33 -50.09 -18.10 -14.52
CA ASN A 33 -49.91 -19.36 -15.24
C ASN A 33 -48.66 -19.58 -16.12
N ILE A 34 -47.79 -20.51 -15.72
CA ILE A 34 -47.16 -21.47 -16.66
C ILE A 34 -47.10 -22.86 -16.04
N THR A 35 -47.90 -23.76 -16.61
CA THR A 35 -47.94 -25.21 -16.40
C THR A 35 -47.00 -25.93 -17.38
N THR A 36 -46.39 -27.05 -16.93
CA THR A 36 -45.96 -28.29 -17.65
C THR A 36 -44.49 -28.75 -17.45
N PRO A 37 -44.21 -30.08 -17.50
CA PRO A 37 -43.27 -30.74 -16.59
C PRO A 37 -42.05 -31.42 -17.25
N SER A 38 -41.18 -32.00 -16.40
CA SER A 38 -40.02 -32.89 -16.66
C SER A 38 -38.72 -32.17 -17.06
N LYS A 39 -37.53 -32.52 -16.57
CA LYS A 39 -36.96 -33.81 -16.15
C LYS A 39 -36.02 -33.69 -14.94
N ASP A 40 -35.81 -34.83 -14.31
CA ASP A 40 -34.99 -35.15 -13.13
C ASP A 40 -33.69 -34.34 -12.93
N ILE A 41 -33.62 -33.61 -11.81
CA ILE A 41 -32.35 -33.18 -11.20
C ILE A 41 -32.43 -33.49 -9.71
N THR A 42 -31.84 -34.61 -9.30
CA THR A 42 -31.49 -34.91 -7.91
C THR A 42 -30.42 -33.93 -7.43
N VAL A 43 -30.81 -32.84 -6.76
CA VAL A 43 -29.86 -31.96 -6.05
C VAL A 43 -29.47 -32.62 -4.74
N ARG A 44 -28.30 -33.27 -4.71
CA ARG A 44 -27.57 -33.52 -3.47
C ARG A 44 -27.10 -32.17 -2.92
N ILE A 45 -27.75 -31.66 -1.89
CA ILE A 45 -27.21 -30.56 -1.09
C ILE A 45 -25.92 -31.08 -0.44
N LYS A 46 -24.77 -30.70 -1.00
CA LYS A 46 -23.50 -30.84 -0.27
C LYS A 46 -23.51 -29.82 0.87
N PRO A 47 -23.15 -30.21 2.10
CA PRO A 47 -22.98 -29.25 3.17
C PRO A 47 -21.89 -28.25 2.76
N PHE A 48 -22.17 -26.95 2.89
CA PHE A 48 -21.17 -25.90 2.78
C PHE A 48 -20.07 -26.21 3.79
N LYS A 49 -18.91 -26.71 3.32
CA LYS A 49 -17.68 -26.77 4.12
C LYS A 49 -17.01 -25.40 4.06
N ARG A 50 -17.52 -24.44 4.82
CA ARG A 50 -16.73 -23.30 5.30
C ARG A 50 -16.39 -23.61 6.76
N GLU A 51 -15.14 -23.48 7.16
CA GLU A 51 -14.74 -23.64 8.56
C GLU A 51 -15.28 -22.44 9.36
N CYS A 52 -16.53 -22.50 9.82
CA CYS A 52 -17.04 -21.54 10.80
C CYS A 52 -16.36 -21.84 12.13
N ARG A 53 -15.61 -20.88 12.67
CA ARG A 53 -15.07 -20.91 14.03
C ARG A 53 -16.07 -20.26 14.97
N VAL A 54 -17.12 -20.99 15.27
CA VAL A 54 -18.11 -20.54 16.24
C VAL A 54 -17.47 -20.34 17.62
N HIS A 55 -17.78 -19.28 18.36
CA HIS A 55 -17.29 -19.10 19.72
C HIS A 55 -18.47 -18.92 20.68
N ILE A 56 -18.39 -19.59 21.83
CA ILE A 56 -19.31 -19.37 22.94
C ILE A 56 -18.48 -18.83 24.07
N VAL A 57 -18.77 -17.61 24.49
CA VAL A 57 -18.06 -16.96 25.58
C VAL A 57 -18.92 -17.04 26.83
N ILE A 58 -18.35 -17.62 27.88
CA ILE A 58 -18.92 -17.61 29.21
C ILE A 58 -18.33 -16.45 29.98
N MET A 59 -19.19 -15.52 30.40
CA MET A 59 -18.83 -14.38 31.22
C MET A 59 -19.21 -14.66 32.67
N LYS A 60 -18.31 -14.39 33.61
CA LYS A 60 -18.64 -14.39 35.04
C LYS A 60 -19.12 -13.00 35.46
N LEU A 61 -20.39 -12.90 35.83
CA LEU A 61 -21.02 -11.67 36.31
C LEU A 61 -20.64 -11.41 37.78
N ALA A 62 -19.37 -11.09 38.03
CA ALA A 62 -18.84 -10.91 39.39
C ALA A 62 -19.23 -9.57 40.06
N LEU A 63 -19.94 -8.68 39.36
CA LEU A 63 -20.20 -7.29 39.79
C LEU A 63 -21.69 -6.96 39.98
N VAL A 64 -22.60 -7.94 39.91
CA VAL A 64 -24.02 -7.67 40.15
C VAL A 64 -24.32 -7.46 41.65
N GLU A 65 -23.42 -7.89 42.55
CA GLU A 65 -23.58 -7.77 44.01
C GLU A 65 -22.76 -6.64 44.66
N SER A 66 -21.77 -6.01 43.99
CA SER A 66 -20.81 -5.09 44.66
C SER A 66 -20.82 -3.64 44.20
N ALA A 67 -21.90 -3.13 43.61
CA ALA A 67 -22.11 -1.68 43.45
C ALA A 67 -22.72 -1.05 44.72
N CYS A 68 -22.25 -1.51 45.88
CA CYS A 68 -22.39 -0.88 47.17
C CYS A 68 -20.97 -0.75 47.72
N ASP A 69 -20.52 0.51 47.85
CA ASP A 69 -19.34 0.99 48.56
C ASP A 69 -17.94 0.78 47.90
N GLU A 70 -17.34 1.90 47.46
CA GLU A 70 -15.89 2.13 47.24
C GLU A 70 -15.12 2.21 48.60
N PRO A 71 -13.75 2.18 48.70
CA PRO A 71 -12.75 2.79 47.78
C PRO A 71 -11.34 2.12 47.63
N ASP A 72 -10.52 2.72 46.74
CA ASP A 72 -9.04 2.86 46.63
C ASP A 72 -8.04 1.67 46.74
N GLN A 73 -7.22 1.45 45.69
CA GLN A 73 -5.72 1.49 45.70
C GLN A 73 -5.05 0.94 44.41
N GLU A 74 -3.90 1.55 44.09
CA GLU A 74 -2.95 1.29 42.98
C GLU A 74 -2.30 -0.11 43.00
N THR A 75 -1.90 -0.65 41.85
CA THR A 75 -0.60 -1.35 41.67
C THR A 75 -0.26 -1.71 40.21
N LEU A 76 0.96 -1.32 39.79
CA LEU A 76 1.73 -1.79 38.62
C LEU A 76 2.08 -3.28 38.70
N ILE A 77 2.09 -4.01 37.57
CA ILE A 77 3.07 -5.10 37.28
C ILE A 77 3.35 -5.19 35.76
N CYS A 78 4.64 -5.12 35.39
CA CYS A 78 5.21 -5.42 34.07
C CYS A 78 5.38 -6.93 33.81
N ALA A 79 5.34 -7.38 32.55
CA ALA A 79 6.02 -8.61 32.12
C ALA A 79 6.37 -8.60 30.62
N THR A 80 7.57 -9.12 30.34
CA THR A 80 8.39 -9.10 29.11
C THR A 80 8.21 -10.31 28.20
N ASP A 81 8.42 -10.08 26.89
CA ASP A 81 8.94 -10.91 25.77
C ASP A 81 9.03 -12.45 25.83
N LYS A 82 8.67 -13.09 24.70
CA LYS A 82 9.57 -13.99 23.92
C LYS A 82 8.99 -14.49 22.57
N SER A 83 9.68 -14.07 21.50
CA SER A 83 10.07 -14.75 20.23
C SER A 83 9.43 -16.07 19.74
N GLY A 84 9.17 -16.14 18.42
CA GLY A 84 9.11 -17.39 17.63
C GLY A 84 8.92 -17.18 16.11
N LEU A 85 9.98 -17.43 15.32
CA LEU A 85 10.04 -17.45 13.84
C LEU A 85 9.27 -18.64 13.22
N CYS A 86 8.63 -18.48 12.03
CA CYS A 86 9.06 -19.07 10.74
C CYS A 86 8.00 -19.07 9.60
N GLN A 87 8.51 -18.85 8.39
CA GLN A 87 8.19 -19.48 7.09
C GLN A 87 7.22 -18.86 6.07
N ILE A 88 7.84 -18.63 4.90
CA ILE A 88 7.36 -18.20 3.58
C ILE A 88 6.64 -19.37 2.88
N LEU A 89 5.49 -19.10 2.23
CA LEU A 89 4.85 -20.01 1.26
C LEU A 89 4.38 -19.25 0.01
N SER A 90 4.71 -19.82 -1.15
CA SER A 90 4.38 -19.39 -2.51
C SER A 90 2.91 -19.69 -2.91
N PRO A 91 2.28 -18.93 -3.82
CA PRO A 91 0.89 -19.17 -4.23
C PRO A 91 0.74 -20.25 -5.33
N LYS A 92 -0.44 -20.89 -5.35
CA LYS A 92 -0.96 -21.78 -6.40
C LYS A 92 -2.16 -21.10 -7.12
N PRO A 93 -2.46 -21.46 -8.38
CA PRO A 93 -3.42 -20.76 -9.24
C PRO A 93 -4.87 -21.26 -9.08
N GLY A 94 -5.82 -20.40 -9.42
CA GLY A 94 -7.27 -20.66 -9.51
C GLY A 94 -8.09 -20.03 -8.40
N VAL A 95 -8.40 -18.73 -8.47
CA VAL A 95 -9.34 -18.06 -7.54
C VAL A 95 -10.50 -17.39 -8.30
N PRO A 96 -11.77 -17.58 -7.87
CA PRO A 96 -12.90 -16.82 -8.40
C PRO A 96 -12.73 -15.31 -8.17
N PHE A 97 -13.57 -14.48 -8.82
CA PHE A 97 -13.47 -13.00 -8.87
C PHE A 97 -13.30 -12.29 -7.51
N SER A 98 -13.50 -12.98 -6.39
CA SER A 98 -13.43 -12.45 -5.04
C SER A 98 -12.02 -12.29 -4.43
N ALA A 99 -10.94 -12.70 -5.09
CA ALA A 99 -9.59 -12.53 -4.54
C ALA A 99 -8.61 -11.87 -5.50
N VAL A 100 -8.49 -10.54 -5.40
CA VAL A 100 -7.37 -9.78 -5.95
C VAL A 100 -6.86 -8.80 -4.90
N THR A 101 -5.77 -9.26 -4.27
CA THR A 101 -4.56 -8.62 -3.75
C THR A 101 -4.58 -7.37 -2.84
N PRO A 102 -3.56 -7.21 -1.96
CA PRO A 102 -3.48 -6.19 -0.93
C PRO A 102 -2.95 -4.87 -1.50
N SER A 103 -3.86 -3.91 -1.69
CA SER A 103 -3.49 -2.49 -1.64
C SER A 103 -3.11 -2.12 -0.18
N ILE A 104 -2.59 -0.92 0.06
CA ILE A 104 -1.97 -0.47 1.34
C ILE A 104 -2.96 -0.44 2.56
N TRP A 105 -4.14 -1.06 2.46
CA TRP A 105 -5.23 -1.00 3.45
C TRP A 105 -5.48 -2.38 4.11
N PRO A 106 -5.81 -2.55 5.42
CA PRO A 106 -5.60 -1.74 6.62
C PRO A 106 -4.89 -2.59 7.73
N THR A 107 -3.63 -2.97 7.51
CA THR A 107 -2.82 -3.66 8.55
C THR A 107 -1.64 -2.83 9.07
N GLU A 108 -1.38 -1.67 8.47
CA GLU A 108 -0.14 -0.90 8.69
C GLU A 108 -0.37 0.59 9.02
N LEU A 109 -1.61 1.04 9.18
CA LEU A 109 -1.89 2.37 9.72
C LEU A 109 -1.74 2.30 11.26
N PRO A 110 -0.93 3.17 11.89
CA PRO A 110 -0.84 3.22 13.34
C PRO A 110 -2.18 3.63 13.96
N ASP A 111 -2.58 2.95 15.03
CA ASP A 111 -3.78 3.22 15.83
C ASP A 111 -3.69 4.62 16.48
N ASP A 112 -4.12 5.66 15.76
CA ASP A 112 -4.42 6.97 16.34
C ASP A 112 -5.76 7.47 15.77
N ASP A 113 -6.68 7.81 16.67
CA ASP A 113 -8.07 8.20 16.40
C ASP A 113 -8.22 9.44 15.50
N SER A 114 -9.12 9.32 14.52
CA SER A 114 -9.90 10.36 13.82
C SER A 114 -9.15 11.45 13.02
N GLY A 115 -9.13 11.29 11.69
CA GLY A 115 -8.78 12.38 10.79
C GLY A 115 -8.60 12.05 9.31
N PHE A 116 -8.81 10.82 8.84
CA PHE A 116 -8.59 10.42 7.44
C PHE A 116 -9.80 9.64 6.86
N ASP A 117 -10.07 9.77 5.56
CA ASP A 117 -11.16 9.10 4.82
C ASP A 117 -10.81 7.65 4.39
N GLU A 118 -11.74 6.96 3.70
CA GLU A 118 -11.58 5.58 3.21
C GLU A 118 -10.41 5.37 2.22
N LEU A 119 -9.88 6.46 1.66
CA LEU A 119 -8.74 6.44 0.74
C LEU A 119 -7.46 6.96 1.42
N GLY A 120 -7.54 7.29 2.70
CA GLY A 120 -6.44 7.70 3.55
C GLY A 120 -6.13 9.18 3.48
N PHE A 121 -7.00 10.01 2.92
CA PHE A 121 -6.84 11.47 2.85
C PHE A 121 -7.40 12.16 4.08
N ARG A 122 -6.71 13.21 4.56
CA ARG A 122 -7.12 13.93 5.77
C ARG A 122 -8.48 14.60 5.56
N ILE A 123 -9.41 14.40 6.48
CA ILE A 123 -10.72 15.05 6.50
C ILE A 123 -10.49 16.46 7.06
N GLU A 124 -10.67 17.48 6.24
CA GLU A 124 -10.71 18.88 6.70
C GLU A 124 -12.11 19.15 7.28
N GLU A 125 -12.17 19.73 8.49
CA GLU A 125 -13.44 20.15 9.10
C GLU A 125 -14.01 21.35 8.31
N GLU A 126 -14.87 21.08 7.32
CA GLU A 126 -15.72 22.10 6.70
C GLU A 126 -17.14 22.08 7.26
N ASP A 127 -17.70 23.29 7.33
CA ASP A 127 -18.84 23.78 8.10
C ASP A 127 -20.03 22.81 8.29
N GLY A 128 -20.43 22.67 9.57
CA GLY A 128 -21.52 21.81 10.00
C GLY A 128 -22.90 22.21 9.44
N PRO A 129 -23.80 21.24 9.17
CA PRO A 129 -25.10 21.54 8.61
C PRO A 129 -26.08 22.04 9.68
N GLU A 130 -26.87 23.05 9.28
CA GLU A 130 -27.89 23.73 10.06
C GLU A 130 -28.92 22.79 10.71
N GLN A 131 -29.34 23.17 11.92
CA GLN A 131 -30.46 22.58 12.65
C GLN A 131 -31.80 22.95 12.02
N SER A 132 -32.64 21.96 11.69
CA SER A 132 -34.09 22.14 11.85
C SER A 132 -34.90 20.84 12.00
N SER A 133 -35.54 20.72 13.17
CA SER A 133 -36.84 20.07 13.43
C SER A 133 -36.92 18.52 13.33
N ASN A 134 -37.59 17.75 14.20
CA ASN A 134 -38.59 18.03 15.24
C ASN A 134 -38.60 16.92 16.32
N LYS A 135 -39.07 17.32 17.50
CA LYS A 135 -39.31 16.53 18.72
C LYS A 135 -40.11 15.24 18.52
N LEU A 136 -39.67 14.17 19.19
CA LEU A 136 -40.58 13.23 19.86
C LEU A 136 -40.10 13.05 21.31
N LEU A 137 -41.04 13.21 22.23
CA LEU A 137 -40.88 13.18 23.69
C LEU A 137 -40.70 11.74 24.19
N GLY A 138 -39.65 11.54 24.98
CA GLY A 138 -39.42 10.38 25.84
C GLY A 138 -38.00 10.49 26.37
N ILE A 139 -37.81 10.69 27.67
CA ILE A 139 -36.49 10.89 28.28
C ILE A 139 -35.57 9.72 27.88
N PRO A 140 -34.48 9.95 27.13
CA PRO A 140 -33.62 8.89 26.65
C PRO A 140 -32.83 8.25 27.80
N PHE A 141 -32.53 6.96 27.69
CA PHE A 141 -31.53 6.30 28.53
C PHE A 141 -30.20 7.05 28.37
N THR A 142 -29.61 7.50 29.48
CA THR A 142 -28.30 8.15 29.48
C THR A 142 -27.20 7.09 29.62
N GLU A 143 -26.33 6.97 28.61
CA GLU A 143 -25.07 6.25 28.74
C GLU A 143 -24.08 7.09 29.56
N ASP A 144 -23.63 6.58 30.71
CA ASP A 144 -22.51 7.16 31.46
C ASP A 144 -21.19 6.67 30.84
N GLN A 145 -20.36 7.59 30.35
CA GLN A 145 -19.05 7.30 29.73
C GLN A 145 -18.04 6.68 30.71
N SER A 146 -18.33 6.66 32.01
CA SER A 146 -17.43 6.15 33.06
C SER A 146 -17.48 4.63 33.27
N VAL A 147 -18.42 3.92 32.65
CA VAL A 147 -18.69 2.49 32.91
C VAL A 147 -18.10 1.55 31.82
N SER A 148 -17.50 2.09 30.75
CA SER A 148 -17.15 1.30 29.55
C SER A 148 -15.86 0.47 29.61
N GLU A 149 -15.13 0.39 30.73
CA GLU A 149 -13.79 -0.26 30.75
C GLU A 149 -13.52 -1.35 31.80
N LYS A 150 -14.51 -1.82 32.58
CA LYS A 150 -14.22 -2.71 33.74
C LYS A 150 -14.23 -4.23 33.52
N MET A 151 -14.47 -4.76 32.31
CA MET A 151 -14.48 -6.22 32.08
C MET A 151 -13.68 -6.65 30.83
N ARG A 152 -12.37 -6.86 30.99
CA ARG A 152 -11.51 -7.55 30.00
C ARG A 152 -10.80 -8.82 30.54
N ARG A 153 -11.10 -9.27 31.78
CA ARG A 153 -10.28 -10.28 32.48
C ARG A 153 -10.89 -11.68 32.70
N ASN A 154 -12.16 -11.96 32.36
CA ASN A 154 -12.83 -13.22 32.78
C ASN A 154 -13.59 -14.00 31.69
N ASP A 155 -13.37 -13.71 30.41
CA ASP A 155 -14.09 -14.38 29.31
C ASP A 155 -13.50 -15.77 29.03
N THR A 156 -14.34 -16.81 29.03
CA THR A 156 -13.91 -18.19 28.73
C THR A 156 -14.56 -18.68 27.44
N ALA A 157 -13.78 -18.89 26.39
CA ALA A 157 -14.25 -19.47 25.13
C ALA A 157 -14.37 -21.00 25.21
N LEU A 158 -15.51 -21.56 24.77
CA LEU A 158 -15.72 -23.01 24.77
C LEU A 158 -14.91 -23.73 23.67
N ILE A 159 -14.28 -24.86 24.02
CA ILE A 159 -13.56 -25.74 23.09
C ILE A 159 -14.54 -26.66 22.37
N ASN A 160 -14.28 -26.98 21.09
CA ASN A 160 -15.15 -27.78 20.19
C ASN A 160 -16.54 -27.17 19.92
N PRO A 161 -16.61 -25.92 19.46
CA PRO A 161 -17.87 -25.26 19.10
C PRO A 161 -18.52 -25.88 17.83
N PRO A 162 -19.82 -25.67 17.59
CA PRO A 162 -20.51 -26.10 16.37
C PRO A 162 -19.81 -25.70 15.05
N LEU A 163 -20.05 -26.46 13.97
CA LEU A 163 -19.38 -26.23 12.67
C LEU A 163 -20.13 -25.24 11.78
N ALA A 164 -21.36 -24.89 12.16
CA ALA A 164 -22.17 -23.86 11.53
C ALA A 164 -22.75 -22.96 12.61
N GLU A 165 -23.44 -21.91 12.20
CA GLU A 165 -24.00 -20.92 13.10
C GLU A 165 -24.82 -21.53 14.26
N ILE A 166 -24.72 -20.91 15.44
CA ILE A 166 -25.51 -21.31 16.61
C ILE A 166 -26.90 -20.71 16.49
N SER A 167 -27.91 -21.55 16.64
CA SER A 167 -29.30 -21.13 16.65
C SER A 167 -29.81 -20.78 18.05
N ALA A 168 -29.37 -21.51 19.08
CA ALA A 168 -29.75 -21.24 20.46
C ALA A 168 -28.70 -21.78 21.45
N VAL A 169 -28.58 -21.08 22.58
CA VAL A 169 -27.81 -21.50 23.76
C VAL A 169 -28.72 -21.47 24.98
N LYS A 170 -28.63 -22.48 25.85
CA LYS A 170 -29.39 -22.53 27.10
C LYS A 170 -28.58 -23.16 28.24
N PHE A 171 -28.56 -22.52 29.41
CA PHE A 171 -28.03 -23.13 30.62
C PHE A 171 -28.98 -24.21 31.15
N LEU A 172 -28.41 -25.32 31.63
CA LEU A 172 -29.20 -26.33 32.35
C LEU A 172 -29.23 -25.95 33.84
N PRO A 173 -30.42 -25.96 34.47
CA PRO A 173 -30.55 -25.65 35.88
C PRO A 173 -29.79 -26.66 36.73
N ALA A 174 -29.29 -26.23 37.89
CA ALA A 174 -28.56 -27.14 38.76
C ALA A 174 -29.50 -28.16 39.44
N PRO A 175 -29.06 -29.42 39.60
CA PRO A 175 -29.78 -30.36 40.44
C PRO A 175 -29.75 -29.90 41.90
N HIS A 176 -30.91 -29.87 42.57
CA HIS A 176 -31.06 -29.58 44.00
C HIS A 176 -30.49 -28.22 44.47
N GLY A 177 -30.55 -27.17 43.62
CA GLY A 177 -30.13 -25.82 44.01
C GLY A 177 -28.61 -25.62 44.12
N GLY A 178 -27.82 -26.55 43.57
CA GLY A 178 -26.38 -26.38 43.42
C GLY A 178 -25.99 -25.33 42.37
N GLU A 179 -24.73 -25.29 41.99
CA GLU A 179 -24.30 -24.41 40.89
C GLU A 179 -24.53 -25.06 39.53
N GLU A 180 -24.99 -24.25 38.58
CA GLU A 180 -25.15 -24.64 37.18
C GLU A 180 -23.80 -25.07 36.60
N ARG A 181 -23.83 -26.09 35.75
CA ARG A 181 -22.62 -26.75 35.23
C ARG A 181 -22.66 -27.04 33.74
N TYR A 182 -23.85 -27.29 33.20
CA TYR A 182 -24.00 -27.70 31.81
C TYR A 182 -24.62 -26.60 30.96
N LEU A 183 -24.12 -26.47 29.73
CA LEU A 183 -24.66 -25.59 28.69
C LEU A 183 -25.04 -26.45 27.48
N ALA A 184 -26.26 -26.27 26.99
CA ALA A 184 -26.72 -26.88 25.74
C ALA A 184 -26.70 -25.87 24.59
N VAL A 185 -26.36 -26.36 23.40
CA VAL A 185 -26.18 -25.54 22.19
C VAL A 185 -26.76 -26.29 20.99
N THR A 186 -27.62 -25.63 20.22
CA THR A 186 -28.09 -26.11 18.92
C THR A 186 -27.51 -25.29 17.78
N SER A 187 -27.34 -25.92 16.62
CA SER A 187 -26.73 -25.29 15.46
C SER A 187 -27.46 -25.64 14.16
N TRP A 188 -27.26 -24.77 13.18
CA TRP A 188 -27.66 -24.97 11.79
C TRP A 188 -26.97 -26.18 11.13
N ASP A 189 -25.88 -26.71 11.71
CA ASP A 189 -25.27 -27.99 11.28
C ASP A 189 -26.12 -29.22 11.64
N GLY A 190 -27.23 -29.02 12.36
CA GLY A 190 -28.14 -30.06 12.82
C GLY A 190 -27.65 -30.83 14.04
N SER A 191 -26.61 -30.30 14.71
CA SER A 191 -26.06 -30.86 15.94
C SER A 191 -26.60 -30.18 17.19
N LEU A 192 -26.88 -30.99 18.21
CA LEU A 192 -27.04 -30.60 19.60
C LEU A 192 -25.75 -30.96 20.34
N ARG A 193 -25.17 -30.00 21.05
CA ARG A 193 -23.95 -30.20 21.85
C ARG A 193 -24.18 -29.80 23.29
N ILE A 194 -23.64 -30.59 24.23
CA ILE A 194 -23.65 -30.28 25.66
C ILE A 194 -22.21 -30.09 26.14
N TYR A 195 -21.99 -29.02 26.87
CA TYR A 195 -20.70 -28.64 27.43
C TYR A 195 -20.74 -28.65 28.95
N ASP A 196 -19.67 -29.12 29.58
CA ASP A 196 -19.30 -28.70 30.93
C ASP A 196 -18.57 -27.37 30.80
N PHE A 197 -19.30 -26.27 30.97
CA PHE A 197 -18.75 -24.94 30.69
C PHE A 197 -17.70 -24.51 31.73
N LYS A 198 -17.74 -25.09 32.94
CA LYS A 198 -16.74 -24.84 33.99
C LYS A 198 -15.42 -25.55 33.74
N ARG A 199 -15.49 -26.78 33.20
CA ARG A 199 -14.29 -27.54 32.81
C ARG A 199 -13.82 -27.25 31.38
N ASN A 200 -14.62 -26.52 30.62
CA ASN A 200 -14.40 -26.23 29.21
C ASN A 200 -14.27 -27.50 28.35
N VAL A 201 -15.19 -28.46 28.51
CA VAL A 201 -15.17 -29.73 27.78
C VAL A 201 -16.54 -30.00 27.14
N MET A 202 -16.53 -30.35 25.85
CA MET A 202 -17.71 -30.91 25.17
C MET A 202 -17.95 -32.35 25.65
N LEU A 203 -19.09 -32.60 26.27
CA LEU A 203 -19.45 -33.91 26.82
C LEU A 203 -20.10 -34.80 25.77
N MET A 204 -20.87 -34.22 24.85
CA MET A 204 -21.61 -34.96 23.83
C MET A 204 -21.99 -34.11 22.62
N LYS A 205 -22.19 -34.81 21.51
CA LYS A 205 -22.75 -34.31 20.25
C LYS A 205 -23.82 -35.29 19.78
N CYS A 206 -25.01 -34.79 19.47
CA CYS A 206 -26.10 -35.54 18.88
C CYS A 206 -26.47 -34.90 17.54
N ASP A 207 -26.38 -35.65 16.45
CA ASP A 207 -26.66 -35.15 15.10
C ASP A 207 -28.03 -35.66 14.64
N THR A 208 -28.90 -34.73 14.25
CA THR A 208 -30.24 -35.06 13.70
C THR A 208 -30.27 -35.06 12.17
N GLY A 209 -29.23 -34.55 11.52
CA GLY A 209 -29.11 -34.47 10.07
C GLY A 209 -29.91 -33.35 9.40
N LYS A 210 -30.69 -32.57 10.17
CA LYS A 210 -31.36 -31.34 9.72
C LYS A 210 -31.13 -30.19 10.71
N PRO A 211 -31.14 -28.93 10.26
CA PRO A 211 -30.89 -27.78 11.13
C PRO A 211 -31.82 -27.72 12.34
N LEU A 212 -31.24 -27.50 13.52
CA LEU A 212 -31.96 -27.29 14.77
C LEU A 212 -32.05 -25.78 15.01
N LEU A 213 -33.26 -25.27 15.31
CA LEU A 213 -33.51 -23.84 15.46
C LEU A 213 -33.83 -23.44 16.91
N ALA A 214 -34.32 -24.38 17.70
CA ALA A 214 -34.86 -24.11 19.02
C ALA A 214 -34.38 -25.12 20.06
N LEU A 215 -34.15 -24.62 21.28
CA LEU A 215 -33.61 -25.37 22.40
C LEU A 215 -34.19 -24.83 23.71
N CYS A 216 -34.53 -25.74 24.62
CA CYS A 216 -34.88 -25.43 26.00
C CYS A 216 -34.35 -26.48 26.97
N ALA A 217 -33.98 -26.05 28.18
CA ALA A 217 -33.79 -26.95 29.31
C ALA A 217 -35.15 -27.22 29.98
N THR A 218 -35.51 -28.50 30.13
CA THR A 218 -36.75 -28.92 30.82
C THR A 218 -36.48 -29.38 32.26
N GLY A 219 -35.20 -29.63 32.57
CA GLY A 219 -34.74 -30.03 33.90
C GLY A 219 -33.21 -30.01 33.98
N PRO A 220 -32.62 -30.42 35.10
CA PRO A 220 -31.17 -30.37 35.31
C PRO A 220 -30.38 -31.31 34.41
N THR A 221 -31.05 -32.33 33.87
CA THR A 221 -30.47 -33.36 33.01
C THR A 221 -31.33 -33.59 31.77
N THR A 222 -32.25 -32.71 31.42
CA THR A 222 -33.16 -32.97 30.29
C THR A 222 -33.32 -31.73 29.43
N VAL A 223 -33.11 -31.90 28.13
CA VAL A 223 -33.25 -30.85 27.12
C VAL A 223 -34.28 -31.22 26.09
N ALA A 224 -35.01 -30.22 25.59
CA ALA A 224 -35.95 -30.33 24.48
C ALA A 224 -35.48 -29.46 23.33
N PHE A 225 -35.58 -29.96 22.09
CA PHE A 225 -35.08 -29.26 20.92
C PHE A 225 -35.87 -29.61 19.66
N GLY A 226 -35.87 -28.70 18.69
CA GLY A 226 -36.62 -28.82 17.45
C GLY A 226 -36.08 -27.89 16.36
N GLY A 227 -36.60 -28.05 15.15
CA GLY A 227 -36.16 -27.24 14.01
C GLY A 227 -36.88 -27.60 12.72
N ILE A 228 -36.15 -27.59 11.61
CA ILE A 228 -36.68 -27.76 10.23
C ILE A 228 -37.27 -29.16 10.01
N GLU A 229 -36.89 -30.15 10.83
CA GLU A 229 -37.51 -31.49 10.74
C GLU A 229 -38.98 -31.51 11.23
N LYS A 230 -39.52 -30.40 11.74
CA LYS A 230 -40.90 -30.28 12.23
C LYS A 230 -41.21 -31.22 13.42
N LYS A 231 -40.18 -31.83 14.01
CA LYS A 231 -40.27 -32.78 15.12
C LYS A 231 -39.65 -32.20 16.37
N LEU A 232 -40.30 -32.46 17.51
CA LEU A 232 -39.85 -32.12 18.84
C LEU A 232 -39.19 -33.33 19.48
N TYR A 233 -37.94 -33.19 19.88
CA TYR A 233 -37.18 -34.23 20.56
C TYR A 233 -36.86 -33.83 22.00
N THR A 234 -36.76 -34.83 22.87
CA THR A 234 -36.21 -34.70 24.23
C THR A 234 -35.03 -35.64 24.41
N LEU A 235 -34.01 -35.19 25.12
CA LEU A 235 -32.83 -35.98 25.45
C LEU A 235 -32.52 -35.88 26.93
N GLU A 236 -32.41 -37.03 27.58
CA GLU A 236 -32.00 -37.15 28.97
C GLU A 236 -30.48 -37.41 29.06
N LEU A 237 -29.85 -36.66 29.95
CA LEU A 237 -28.43 -36.68 30.25
C LEU A 237 -28.18 -37.55 31.48
N ASN A 238 -27.11 -38.32 31.46
CA ASN A 238 -26.63 -39.04 32.64
C ASN A 238 -25.93 -38.08 33.61
N ASN A 239 -25.55 -38.57 34.80
CA ASN A 239 -24.88 -37.76 35.82
C ASN A 239 -23.50 -37.22 35.40
N SER A 240 -22.89 -37.76 34.33
CA SER A 240 -21.64 -37.22 33.76
C SER A 240 -21.90 -36.18 32.66
N GLY A 241 -23.16 -35.88 32.34
CA GLY A 241 -23.58 -34.95 31.30
C GLY A 241 -23.43 -35.48 29.88
N GLY A 242 -23.25 -36.80 29.71
CA GLY A 242 -23.37 -37.51 28.44
C GLY A 242 -24.80 -38.04 28.21
N PRO A 243 -25.11 -38.62 27.05
CA PRO A 243 -26.45 -39.15 26.78
C PRO A 243 -26.74 -40.35 27.68
N SER A 244 -27.88 -40.34 28.38
CA SER A 244 -28.40 -41.53 29.06
C SER A 244 -29.10 -42.49 28.09
N GLY A 245 -29.43 -42.02 26.87
CA GLY A 245 -30.08 -42.76 25.80
C GLY A 245 -30.12 -41.98 24.48
N THR A 246 -30.89 -42.46 23.49
CA THR A 246 -31.13 -41.73 22.23
C THR A 246 -32.19 -40.64 22.41
N ALA A 247 -32.17 -39.62 21.54
CA ALA A 247 -33.21 -38.60 21.52
C ALA A 247 -34.59 -39.24 21.27
N ILE A 248 -35.56 -38.91 22.13
CA ILE A 248 -36.92 -39.45 22.09
C ILE A 248 -37.83 -38.44 21.39
N LEU A 249 -38.61 -38.90 20.42
CA LEU A 249 -39.62 -38.09 19.75
C LEU A 249 -40.80 -37.84 20.70
N VAL A 250 -41.10 -36.57 20.98
CA VAL A 250 -42.26 -36.16 21.78
C VAL A 250 -43.47 -35.92 20.89
N GLY A 251 -43.27 -35.33 19.71
CA GLY A 251 -44.33 -35.02 18.77
C GLY A 251 -43.86 -34.25 17.55
N SER A 252 -44.80 -33.80 16.72
CA SER A 252 -44.53 -33.06 15.48
C SER A 252 -45.52 -31.93 15.23
N HIS A 253 -45.05 -30.94 14.49
CA HIS A 253 -45.82 -29.84 13.91
C HIS A 253 -46.03 -30.09 12.40
N GLU A 254 -46.95 -29.34 11.80
CA GLU A 254 -47.17 -29.38 10.34
C GLU A 254 -46.09 -28.58 9.59
N ASP A 255 -45.41 -27.67 10.30
CA ASP A 255 -44.32 -26.87 9.79
C ASP A 255 -43.17 -26.72 10.81
N THR A 256 -42.15 -25.96 10.44
CA THR A 256 -40.91 -25.78 11.20
C THR A 256 -41.17 -25.28 12.61
N ILE A 257 -40.46 -25.86 13.58
CA ILE A 257 -40.48 -25.40 14.98
C ILE A 257 -39.41 -24.32 15.12
N CYS A 258 -39.83 -23.08 15.36
CA CYS A 258 -38.92 -21.93 15.48
C CYS A 258 -38.52 -21.63 16.93
N VAL A 259 -39.34 -22.04 17.91
CA VAL A 259 -39.11 -21.76 19.33
C VAL A 259 -39.63 -22.90 20.21
N VAL A 260 -38.85 -23.23 21.25
CA VAL A 260 -39.15 -24.25 22.25
C VAL A 260 -38.82 -23.61 23.59
N GLU A 261 -39.78 -23.55 24.50
CA GLU A 261 -39.62 -23.03 25.86
C GLU A 261 -40.31 -23.99 26.85
N TYR A 262 -40.03 -23.86 28.14
CA TYR A 262 -40.54 -24.78 29.16
C TYR A 262 -41.19 -24.04 30.32
N SER A 263 -42.42 -24.42 30.64
CA SER A 263 -43.12 -23.95 31.84
C SER A 263 -42.85 -24.94 32.99
N SER A 264 -42.06 -24.51 33.96
CA SER A 264 -41.76 -25.32 35.16
C SER A 264 -42.96 -25.54 36.08
N THR A 265 -43.89 -24.58 36.13
CA THR A 265 -45.08 -24.65 37.00
C THR A 265 -46.09 -25.71 36.55
N HIS A 266 -46.37 -25.74 35.24
CA HIS A 266 -47.31 -26.69 34.63
C HIS A 266 -46.64 -27.95 34.09
N ASN A 267 -45.30 -27.99 34.09
CA ASN A 267 -44.49 -29.05 33.51
C ASN A 267 -44.84 -29.34 32.04
N PHE A 268 -44.90 -28.29 31.22
CA PHE A 268 -45.18 -28.38 29.77
C PHE A 268 -44.01 -27.84 28.96
N ILE A 269 -43.71 -28.52 27.86
CA ILE A 269 -42.88 -27.96 26.78
C ILE A 269 -43.83 -27.19 25.87
N VAL A 270 -43.54 -25.92 25.64
CA VAL A 270 -44.33 -25.02 24.80
C VAL A 270 -43.54 -24.77 23.52
N THR A 271 -44.14 -25.04 22.37
CA THR A 271 -43.49 -24.87 21.07
C THR A 271 -44.27 -23.90 20.20
N GLY A 272 -43.57 -22.99 19.55
CA GLY A 272 -44.10 -22.12 18.51
C GLY A 272 -43.62 -22.58 17.14
N SER A 273 -44.52 -22.56 16.16
CA SER A 273 -44.24 -23.01 14.80
C SER A 273 -44.83 -22.07 13.75
N TRP A 274 -44.25 -22.12 12.56
CA TRP A 274 -44.81 -21.47 11.36
C TRP A 274 -46.07 -22.15 10.84
N ASP A 275 -46.49 -23.28 11.44
CA ASP A 275 -47.81 -23.87 11.21
C ASP A 275 -48.97 -23.08 11.84
N ARG A 276 -48.68 -21.89 12.37
CA ARG A 276 -49.64 -20.98 13.00
C ARG A 276 -50.28 -21.60 14.24
N SER A 277 -49.48 -22.34 15.00
CA SER A 277 -49.90 -22.89 16.28
C SER A 277 -48.81 -22.78 17.34
N ILE A 278 -49.25 -22.56 18.58
CA ILE A 278 -48.44 -22.79 19.77
C ILE A 278 -48.96 -24.07 20.42
N ARG A 279 -48.12 -25.09 20.57
CA ARG A 279 -48.52 -26.39 21.12
C ARG A 279 -47.88 -26.63 22.48
N LEU A 280 -48.65 -27.27 23.36
CA LEU A 280 -48.26 -27.70 24.69
C LEU A 280 -48.01 -29.21 24.65
N TRP A 281 -46.86 -29.64 25.13
CA TRP A 281 -46.45 -31.04 25.14
C TRP A 281 -46.11 -31.48 26.54
N SER A 282 -46.48 -32.72 26.86
CA SER A 282 -45.98 -33.35 28.07
C SER A 282 -44.52 -33.75 27.86
N PRO A 283 -43.61 -33.45 28.81
CA PRO A 283 -42.23 -33.92 28.75
C PRO A 283 -42.14 -35.45 28.98
N LYS A 284 -43.23 -36.09 29.42
CA LYS A 284 -43.28 -37.55 29.55
C LYS A 284 -43.42 -38.20 28.17
N PRO A 285 -42.54 -39.14 27.81
CA PRO A 285 -42.57 -39.77 26.50
C PRO A 285 -43.90 -40.50 26.26
N GLY A 286 -44.45 -40.36 25.04
CA GLY A 286 -45.66 -41.06 24.61
C GLY A 286 -47.01 -40.42 24.99
N GLN A 287 -47.02 -39.30 25.74
CA GLN A 287 -48.27 -38.58 26.07
C GLN A 287 -48.72 -37.58 24.98
N GLY A 288 -47.85 -37.20 24.05
CA GLY A 288 -48.19 -36.36 22.90
C GLY A 288 -48.56 -34.91 23.26
N CYS A 289 -49.29 -34.26 22.36
CA CYS A 289 -49.74 -32.87 22.53
C CYS A 289 -50.88 -32.80 23.57
N VAL A 290 -50.70 -32.01 24.62
CA VAL A 290 -51.65 -31.82 25.73
C VAL A 290 -52.68 -30.74 25.40
N GLY A 291 -52.30 -29.76 24.56
CA GLY A 291 -53.18 -28.67 24.16
C GLY A 291 -52.53 -27.80 23.08
N ALA A 292 -53.34 -26.98 22.41
CA ALA A 292 -52.86 -26.01 21.44
C ALA A 292 -53.52 -24.65 21.71
N ILE A 293 -52.74 -23.58 21.60
CA ILE A 293 -53.18 -22.20 21.72
C ILE A 293 -53.41 -21.66 20.29
N SER A 294 -54.61 -21.12 20.04
CA SER A 294 -54.93 -20.46 18.78
C SER A 294 -54.16 -19.14 18.66
N THR A 295 -53.44 -18.96 17.56
CA THR A 295 -52.74 -17.71 17.22
C THR A 295 -53.53 -16.86 16.21
N ASP A 296 -54.84 -17.10 16.08
CA ASP A 296 -55.71 -16.44 15.09
C ASP A 296 -55.18 -16.56 13.65
N ASN A 297 -54.64 -17.74 13.32
CA ASN A 297 -54.08 -18.07 12.01
C ASN A 297 -52.85 -17.20 11.62
N LYS A 298 -52.06 -16.78 12.63
CA LYS A 298 -50.80 -16.05 12.46
C LYS A 298 -49.59 -16.92 12.81
N LYS A 299 -48.50 -16.79 12.05
CA LYS A 299 -47.23 -17.47 12.37
C LYS A 299 -46.60 -16.97 13.65
N VAL A 300 -45.82 -17.83 14.31
CA VAL A 300 -45.03 -17.49 15.50
C VAL A 300 -43.57 -17.28 15.09
N PHE A 301 -42.94 -16.19 15.51
CA PHE A 301 -41.54 -15.89 15.20
C PHE A 301 -40.62 -16.03 16.42
N CYS A 302 -41.04 -15.52 17.57
CA CYS A 302 -40.32 -15.62 18.83
C CYS A 302 -41.31 -15.84 19.98
N MET A 303 -40.86 -16.45 21.07
CA MET A 303 -41.70 -16.72 22.23
C MET A 303 -40.86 -16.81 23.49
N ASN A 304 -41.42 -16.39 24.61
CA ASN A 304 -40.88 -16.66 25.92
C ASN A 304 -42.00 -17.14 26.85
N VAL A 305 -41.66 -18.09 27.73
CA VAL A 305 -42.61 -18.66 28.70
C VAL A 305 -42.01 -18.48 30.08
N ARG A 306 -42.80 -17.91 30.98
CA ARG A 306 -42.42 -17.77 32.39
C ARG A 306 -43.59 -18.14 33.27
N ASP A 307 -43.37 -19.15 34.11
CA ASP A 307 -44.38 -19.74 34.98
C ASP A 307 -45.67 -20.08 34.22
N ASN A 308 -46.73 -19.30 34.38
CA ASN A 308 -48.03 -19.52 33.72
C ASN A 308 -48.25 -18.61 32.51
N LEU A 309 -47.31 -17.73 32.17
CA LEU A 309 -47.48 -16.71 31.16
C LEU A 309 -46.69 -17.06 29.89
N VAL A 310 -47.34 -16.93 28.73
CA VAL A 310 -46.72 -17.07 27.41
C VAL A 310 -46.80 -15.74 26.71
N ALA A 311 -45.68 -15.21 26.24
CA ALA A 311 -45.63 -14.05 25.35
C ALA A 311 -45.00 -14.48 24.03
N ALA A 312 -45.71 -14.26 22.92
CA ALA A 312 -45.25 -14.66 21.59
C ALA A 312 -45.40 -13.52 20.58
N GLY A 313 -44.37 -13.39 19.73
CA GLY A 313 -44.36 -12.56 18.55
C GLY A 313 -45.07 -13.24 17.39
N LEU A 314 -46.13 -12.61 16.89
CA LEU A 314 -46.96 -13.11 15.81
C LEU A 314 -46.77 -12.33 14.50
N GLU A 315 -47.27 -12.90 13.42
CA GLU A 315 -47.45 -12.25 12.12
C GLU A 315 -48.32 -10.97 12.20
N ASP A 316 -48.04 -10.03 11.31
CA ASP A 316 -48.55 -8.65 11.30
C ASP A 316 -48.14 -7.80 12.52
N GLU A 317 -46.96 -8.05 13.08
CA GLU A 317 -46.36 -7.20 14.12
C GLU A 317 -47.24 -7.11 15.39
N VAL A 318 -47.82 -8.25 15.79
CA VAL A 318 -48.65 -8.36 16.99
C VAL A 318 -47.93 -9.22 18.02
N ILE A 319 -47.92 -8.77 19.28
CA ILE A 319 -47.53 -9.59 20.43
C ILE A 319 -48.79 -10.14 21.07
N GLY A 320 -48.85 -11.47 21.19
CA GLY A 320 -49.88 -12.16 21.94
C GLY A 320 -49.38 -12.60 23.32
N ILE A 321 -50.23 -12.44 24.31
CA ILE A 321 -49.98 -12.83 25.70
C ILE A 321 -51.11 -13.77 26.14
N TRP A 322 -50.77 -14.94 26.67
CA TRP A 322 -51.72 -15.95 27.16
C TRP A 322 -51.36 -16.44 28.55
N ASP A 323 -52.38 -16.87 29.30
CA ASP A 323 -52.22 -17.57 30.56
C ASP A 323 -52.42 -19.08 30.33
N LEU A 324 -51.43 -19.90 30.67
CA LEU A 324 -51.46 -21.36 30.54
C LEU A 324 -52.55 -22.03 31.38
N ARG A 325 -53.11 -21.34 32.38
CA ARG A 325 -54.27 -21.83 33.15
C ARG A 325 -55.57 -21.73 32.36
N ASN A 326 -55.65 -20.77 31.42
CA ASN A 326 -56.79 -20.56 30.54
C ASN A 326 -56.35 -19.94 29.21
N TYR A 327 -55.86 -20.78 28.30
CA TYR A 327 -55.27 -20.37 27.03
C TYR A 327 -56.25 -20.37 25.84
N ASN A 328 -57.56 -20.54 26.10
CA ASN A 328 -58.58 -20.52 25.04
C ASN A 328 -58.73 -19.14 24.38
N SER A 329 -58.34 -18.08 25.08
CA SER A 329 -58.33 -16.70 24.58
C SER A 329 -57.05 -15.98 25.05
N PRO A 330 -56.48 -15.08 24.23
CA PRO A 330 -55.35 -14.26 24.68
C PRO A 330 -55.76 -13.36 25.86
N LEU A 331 -54.87 -13.27 26.84
CA LEU A 331 -54.94 -12.28 27.91
C LEU A 331 -54.83 -10.86 27.32
N ARG A 332 -53.95 -10.69 26.34
CA ARG A 332 -53.78 -9.44 25.60
C ARG A 332 -53.20 -9.70 24.21
N LEU A 333 -53.71 -8.97 23.23
CA LEU A 333 -53.07 -8.78 21.93
C LEU A 333 -52.69 -7.30 21.84
N MET A 334 -51.43 -7.02 21.54
CA MET A 334 -50.92 -5.66 21.42
C MET A 334 -50.11 -5.52 20.12
N PRO A 335 -50.25 -4.40 19.38
CA PRO A 335 -49.37 -4.11 18.27
C PRO A 335 -47.96 -3.77 18.79
N VAL A 336 -46.94 -4.18 18.05
CA VAL A 336 -45.55 -3.75 18.29
C VAL A 336 -45.48 -2.24 18.04
N LYS A 337 -44.94 -1.48 19.01
CA LYS A 337 -44.72 -0.03 18.82
C LYS A 337 -43.85 0.27 17.60
N ASP A 338 -44.25 1.30 16.85
CA ASP A 338 -43.66 1.75 15.60
C ASP A 338 -43.74 0.76 14.41
N SER A 339 -44.55 -0.30 14.49
CA SER A 339 -44.78 -1.24 13.38
C SER A 339 -43.49 -1.84 12.80
N LEU A 340 -42.70 -2.47 13.68
CA LEU A 340 -41.40 -3.01 13.34
C LEU A 340 -41.36 -4.53 13.49
N ASN A 341 -40.54 -5.19 12.67
CA ASN A 341 -40.32 -6.62 12.75
C ASN A 341 -39.73 -7.02 14.11
N LEU A 342 -40.48 -7.83 14.85
CA LEU A 342 -40.11 -8.33 16.16
C LEU A 342 -39.13 -9.50 16.01
N GLN A 343 -37.99 -9.45 16.70
CA GLN A 343 -36.94 -10.46 16.58
C GLN A 343 -36.84 -11.36 17.82
N CYS A 344 -36.92 -10.77 19.01
CA CYS A 344 -36.77 -11.49 20.28
C CYS A 344 -37.69 -10.88 21.36
N ILE A 345 -38.10 -11.71 22.33
CA ILE A 345 -38.99 -11.32 23.41
C ILE A 345 -38.57 -12.01 24.71
N GLY A 346 -38.73 -11.32 25.85
CA GLY A 346 -38.47 -11.84 27.19
C GLY A 346 -39.49 -11.35 28.20
N ILE A 347 -39.81 -12.19 29.19
CA ILE A 347 -40.73 -11.87 30.29
C ILE A 347 -39.92 -11.65 31.57
N PHE A 348 -40.15 -10.53 32.25
CA PHE A 348 -39.51 -10.22 33.53
C PHE A 348 -40.00 -11.14 34.66
N ALA A 349 -39.19 -11.28 35.71
CA ALA A 349 -39.51 -12.11 36.87
C ALA A 349 -40.77 -11.66 37.63
N ASP A 350 -41.17 -10.40 37.50
CA ASP A 350 -42.41 -9.86 38.07
C ASP A 350 -43.68 -10.33 37.34
N MET A 351 -43.56 -10.92 36.14
CA MET A 351 -44.66 -11.25 35.23
C MET A 351 -45.64 -10.10 34.96
N GLN A 352 -45.19 -8.85 35.16
CA GLN A 352 -45.95 -7.64 34.89
C GLN A 352 -45.47 -6.94 33.63
N ARG A 353 -44.23 -7.21 33.21
CA ARG A 353 -43.58 -6.55 32.08
C ARG A 353 -42.97 -7.55 31.10
N ILE A 354 -42.93 -7.12 29.84
CA ILE A 354 -42.17 -7.76 28.77
C ILE A 354 -41.12 -6.81 28.24
N VAL A 355 -40.05 -7.37 27.71
CA VAL A 355 -39.04 -6.66 26.92
C VAL A 355 -38.93 -7.35 25.57
N TYR A 356 -38.84 -6.56 24.52
CA TYR A 356 -38.64 -7.11 23.19
C TYR A 356 -37.73 -6.25 22.34
N GLY A 357 -37.06 -6.90 21.39
CA GLY A 357 -36.12 -6.30 20.47
C GLY A 357 -36.61 -6.43 19.02
N THR A 358 -36.31 -5.41 18.21
CA THR A 358 -36.69 -5.37 16.81
C THR A 358 -35.47 -5.41 15.90
N VAL A 359 -35.78 -5.72 14.64
CA VAL A 359 -34.84 -5.76 13.52
C VAL A 359 -34.17 -4.42 13.26
N GLU A 360 -34.89 -3.32 13.46
CA GLU A 360 -34.35 -1.97 13.21
C GLU A 360 -33.55 -1.41 14.40
N GLY A 361 -33.18 -2.28 15.35
CA GLY A 361 -32.38 -1.89 16.50
C GLY A 361 -33.11 -1.06 17.55
N LYS A 362 -34.44 -1.16 17.60
CA LYS A 362 -35.23 -0.62 18.71
C LYS A 362 -35.53 -1.73 19.71
N ALA A 363 -35.60 -1.36 20.98
CA ALA A 363 -36.10 -2.20 22.05
C ALA A 363 -37.19 -1.48 22.83
N SER A 364 -38.21 -2.21 23.25
CA SER A 364 -39.33 -1.68 24.04
C SER A 364 -39.50 -2.50 25.31
N ILE A 365 -39.83 -1.80 26.40
CA ILE A 365 -40.31 -2.42 27.64
C ILE A 365 -41.76 -2.02 27.81
N GLU A 366 -42.64 -3.01 27.97
CA GLU A 366 -44.08 -2.81 28.05
C GLU A 366 -44.72 -3.57 29.18
N SER A 367 -45.70 -2.92 29.82
CA SER A 367 -46.51 -3.50 30.87
C SER A 367 -47.61 -4.36 30.25
N ILE A 368 -47.78 -5.56 30.79
CA ILE A 368 -48.80 -6.52 30.34
C ILE A 368 -50.20 -6.02 30.69
N ASN A 369 -50.35 -5.38 31.84
CA ASN A 369 -51.60 -4.76 32.29
C ASN A 369 -51.71 -3.31 31.79
N GLN A 370 -52.86 -2.95 31.18
CA GLN A 370 -53.10 -1.63 30.59
C GLN A 370 -52.98 -0.48 31.60
N ASP A 371 -53.35 -0.72 32.86
CA ASP A 371 -53.34 0.29 33.94
C ASP A 371 -51.92 0.77 34.31
N MET A 372 -50.88 0.01 33.96
CA MET A 372 -49.48 0.28 34.30
C MET A 372 -48.66 0.88 33.13
N SER A 373 -49.31 1.19 32.00
CA SER A 373 -48.71 1.68 30.74
C SER A 373 -47.87 2.97 30.85
N ARG A 374 -47.98 3.73 31.95
CA ARG A 374 -47.14 4.92 32.20
C ARG A 374 -45.64 4.61 32.28
N ASN A 375 -45.28 3.36 32.55
CA ASN A 375 -43.90 2.93 32.68
C ASN A 375 -43.31 2.35 31.39
N ASP A 376 -44.07 2.28 30.31
CA ASP A 376 -43.61 1.73 29.04
C ASP A 376 -42.70 2.72 28.31
N PHE A 377 -41.64 2.23 27.67
CA PHE A 377 -40.73 3.09 26.91
C PHE A 377 -40.02 2.34 25.80
N LEU A 378 -39.64 3.10 24.77
CA LEU A 378 -38.90 2.66 23.60
C LEU A 378 -37.50 3.29 23.62
N PHE A 379 -36.48 2.51 23.29
CA PHE A 379 -35.09 2.97 23.26
C PHE A 379 -34.29 2.23 22.18
N LYS A 380 -33.07 2.71 21.90
CA LYS A 380 -32.15 2.10 20.92
C LYS A 380 -30.92 1.59 21.68
N PRO A 381 -30.87 0.29 22.05
CA PRO A 381 -29.79 -0.26 22.89
C PRO A 381 -28.42 -0.32 22.16
N HIS A 382 -28.46 -0.47 20.84
CA HIS A 382 -27.31 -0.78 20.00
C HIS A 382 -27.14 0.33 18.93
N ILE A 383 -26.84 1.56 19.35
CA ILE A 383 -26.68 2.71 18.46
C ILE A 383 -25.21 3.03 18.22
N ASP A 384 -24.83 3.16 16.96
CA ASP A 384 -23.56 3.77 16.57
C ASP A 384 -23.74 5.29 16.58
N LYS A 385 -23.12 5.96 17.56
CA LYS A 385 -23.21 7.41 17.73
C LYS A 385 -22.53 8.20 16.60
N ALA A 386 -21.54 7.62 15.93
CA ALA A 386 -20.83 8.27 14.83
C ALA A 386 -21.66 8.24 13.54
N LYS A 387 -22.36 7.14 13.29
CA LYS A 387 -23.17 6.93 12.06
C LYS A 387 -24.67 7.23 12.23
N GLY A 388 -25.16 7.33 13.47
CA GLY A 388 -26.59 7.50 13.78
C GLY A 388 -27.45 6.27 13.50
N ILE A 389 -26.84 5.11 13.22
CA ILE A 389 -27.52 3.86 12.83
C ILE A 389 -27.76 2.98 14.07
N ALA A 390 -28.92 2.32 14.13
CA ALA A 390 -29.25 1.35 15.17
C ALA A 390 -29.17 -0.08 14.63
N HIS A 391 -28.50 -0.97 15.36
CA HIS A 391 -28.27 -2.36 14.95
C HIS A 391 -29.35 -3.30 15.51
N PRO A 392 -29.77 -4.33 14.73
CA PRO A 392 -30.77 -5.30 15.16
C PRO A 392 -30.51 -5.90 16.55
N VAL A 393 -31.58 -6.10 17.32
CA VAL A 393 -31.54 -6.78 18.63
C VAL A 393 -31.84 -8.27 18.41
N ASN A 394 -30.81 -9.10 18.43
CA ASN A 394 -30.92 -10.53 18.09
C ASN A 394 -31.33 -11.42 19.27
N ALA A 395 -30.89 -11.07 20.48
CA ALA A 395 -31.16 -11.87 21.68
C ALA A 395 -31.52 -10.99 22.87
N VAL A 396 -32.52 -11.44 23.65
CA VAL A 396 -32.95 -10.82 24.91
C VAL A 396 -33.12 -11.92 25.95
N CYS A 397 -32.51 -11.75 27.13
CA CYS A 397 -32.69 -12.67 28.26
C CYS A 397 -32.85 -11.88 29.57
N CYS A 398 -33.98 -12.09 30.27
CA CYS A 398 -34.24 -11.45 31.56
C CYS A 398 -33.54 -12.20 32.69
N ILE A 399 -32.83 -11.49 33.55
CA ILE A 399 -32.10 -12.07 34.68
C ILE A 399 -33.09 -12.34 35.82
N GLU A 400 -33.12 -13.57 36.34
CA GLU A 400 -34.05 -13.94 37.40
C GLU A 400 -33.90 -13.07 38.65
N ASN A 401 -35.04 -12.78 39.30
CA ASN A 401 -35.12 -12.02 40.55
C ASN A 401 -34.54 -10.60 40.49
N THR A 402 -34.38 -10.03 39.29
CA THR A 402 -33.90 -8.65 39.12
C THR A 402 -34.71 -7.90 38.07
N SER A 403 -34.58 -6.57 38.05
CA SER A 403 -35.05 -5.69 36.98
C SER A 403 -34.13 -5.66 35.76
N LYS A 404 -33.09 -6.52 35.74
CA LYS A 404 -32.00 -6.48 34.75
C LYS A 404 -32.23 -7.48 33.64
N PHE A 405 -31.75 -7.14 32.45
CA PHE A 405 -31.84 -8.00 31.27
C PHE A 405 -30.63 -7.83 30.37
N LEU A 406 -30.23 -8.93 29.72
CA LEU A 406 -29.15 -8.99 28.73
C LEU A 406 -29.74 -8.78 27.33
N MET A 407 -29.08 -7.95 26.52
CA MET A 407 -29.33 -7.79 25.09
C MET A 407 -28.06 -8.05 24.29
N GLY A 408 -28.22 -8.75 23.17
CA GLY A 408 -27.16 -8.96 22.18
C GLY A 408 -27.54 -8.34 20.84
N GLY A 409 -26.64 -7.52 20.29
CA GLY A 409 -26.84 -6.81 19.03
C GLY A 409 -26.06 -7.40 17.86
N SER A 410 -26.45 -7.03 16.64
CA SER A 410 -25.75 -7.42 15.41
C SER A 410 -24.36 -6.81 15.26
N GLU A 411 -24.03 -5.74 15.98
CA GLU A 411 -22.68 -5.17 16.03
C GLU A 411 -21.71 -5.97 16.91
N GLY A 412 -22.15 -7.09 17.47
CA GLY A 412 -21.33 -7.95 18.31
C GLY A 412 -21.20 -7.47 19.75
N LYS A 413 -21.93 -6.43 20.16
CA LYS A 413 -21.93 -5.93 21.54
C LYS A 413 -23.04 -6.61 22.37
N ALA A 414 -22.66 -7.18 23.51
CA ALA A 414 -23.61 -7.61 24.53
C ALA A 414 -23.73 -6.52 25.60
N CYS A 415 -24.92 -6.29 26.14
CA CYS A 415 -25.16 -5.28 27.16
C CYS A 415 -26.23 -5.70 28.18
N ILE A 416 -26.01 -5.35 29.45
CA ILE A 416 -26.97 -5.53 30.54
C ILE A 416 -27.58 -4.18 30.87
N TRP A 417 -28.90 -4.12 30.84
CA TRP A 417 -29.69 -2.94 31.17
C TRP A 417 -30.50 -3.19 32.44
N ASP A 418 -30.84 -2.11 33.15
CA ASP A 418 -31.75 -2.11 34.29
C ASP A 418 -33.04 -1.38 33.90
N SER A 419 -34.15 -2.13 33.90
CA SER A 419 -35.49 -1.66 33.53
C SER A 419 -36.01 -0.59 34.49
N ASP A 420 -35.78 -0.75 35.80
CA ASP A 420 -36.30 0.15 36.83
C ASP A 420 -35.51 1.45 36.87
N LYS A 421 -34.18 1.36 36.75
CA LYS A 421 -33.29 2.54 36.73
C LYS A 421 -33.24 3.25 35.39
N ARG A 422 -33.74 2.62 34.33
CA ARG A 422 -33.63 3.07 32.94
C ARG A 422 -32.20 3.45 32.56
N LYS A 423 -31.25 2.57 32.87
CA LYS A 423 -29.82 2.77 32.60
C LYS A 423 -29.12 1.51 32.11
N LEU A 424 -28.08 1.72 31.31
CA LEU A 424 -27.09 0.70 30.99
C LEU A 424 -26.30 0.38 32.27
N VAL A 425 -26.23 -0.90 32.63
CA VAL A 425 -25.49 -1.37 33.81
C VAL A 425 -24.09 -1.81 33.41
N VAL A 426 -23.99 -2.60 32.33
CA VAL A 426 -22.73 -3.14 31.82
C VAL A 426 -22.79 -3.22 30.31
N ALA A 427 -21.74 -2.75 29.63
CA ALA A 427 -21.46 -3.11 28.25
C ALA A 427 -20.27 -4.05 28.23
N PHE A 428 -20.39 -5.17 27.52
CA PHE A 428 -19.29 -6.11 27.33
C PHE A 428 -18.42 -5.69 26.14
N ALA A 429 -17.24 -6.31 26.03
CA ALA A 429 -16.39 -6.13 24.88
C ALA A 429 -17.15 -6.42 23.58
N ILE A 430 -16.84 -5.65 22.55
CA ILE A 430 -17.40 -5.85 21.21
C ILE A 430 -16.77 -7.13 20.65
N TYR A 431 -17.60 -8.11 20.37
CA TYR A 431 -17.22 -9.30 19.62
C TYR A 431 -17.15 -8.96 18.13
N PRO A 432 -16.25 -9.58 17.36
CA PRO A 432 -16.01 -9.20 15.96
C PRO A 432 -17.23 -9.34 15.04
N ASN A 433 -18.22 -10.18 15.41
CA ASN A 433 -19.41 -10.48 14.62
C ASN A 433 -20.68 -10.51 15.48
N GLU A 434 -21.84 -10.59 14.83
CA GLU A 434 -23.15 -10.57 15.49
C GLU A 434 -23.31 -11.60 16.60
N ILE A 435 -24.03 -11.18 17.65
CA ILE A 435 -24.49 -12.10 18.68
C ILE A 435 -25.71 -12.83 18.12
N ALA A 436 -25.55 -14.12 17.81
CA ALA A 436 -26.61 -14.94 17.23
C ALA A 436 -27.60 -15.43 18.30
N ALA A 437 -27.09 -15.76 19.48
CA ALA A 437 -27.90 -16.19 20.63
C ALA A 437 -27.20 -15.83 21.94
N ALA A 438 -27.98 -15.61 23.00
CA ALA A 438 -27.46 -15.39 24.33
C ALA A 438 -28.40 -15.98 25.39
N ASP A 439 -27.84 -16.38 26.53
CA ASP A 439 -28.60 -16.83 27.69
C ASP A 439 -27.90 -16.44 28.99
N VAL A 440 -28.66 -16.32 30.07
CA VAL A 440 -28.15 -16.01 31.40
C VAL A 440 -28.50 -17.17 32.32
N SER A 441 -27.52 -17.56 33.12
CA SER A 441 -27.69 -18.63 34.10
C SER A 441 -28.75 -18.24 35.12
N LYS A 442 -29.52 -19.21 35.63
CA LYS A 442 -30.60 -18.99 36.60
C LYS A 442 -30.12 -18.25 37.84
N SER A 443 -28.89 -18.52 38.25
CA SER A 443 -28.20 -17.84 39.36
C SER A 443 -27.84 -16.37 39.08
N GLY A 444 -27.92 -15.90 37.84
CA GLY A 444 -27.47 -14.57 37.42
C GLY A 444 -25.96 -14.36 37.48
N LYS A 445 -25.18 -15.44 37.70
CA LYS A 445 -23.73 -15.41 37.89
C LYS A 445 -22.94 -15.62 36.59
N HIS A 446 -23.56 -16.24 35.59
CA HIS A 446 -22.91 -16.51 34.30
C HIS A 446 -23.81 -16.05 33.15
N ALA A 447 -23.20 -15.49 32.11
CA ALA A 447 -23.86 -15.25 30.83
C ALA A 447 -23.13 -16.04 29.74
N ALA A 448 -23.89 -16.63 28.82
CA ALA A 448 -23.36 -17.27 27.62
C ALA A 448 -23.76 -16.43 26.41
N VAL A 449 -22.77 -16.05 25.62
CA VAL A 449 -22.96 -15.32 24.37
C VAL A 449 -22.40 -16.18 23.25
N ALA A 450 -23.23 -16.50 22.26
CA ALA A 450 -22.83 -17.20 21.06
C ALA A 450 -22.57 -16.19 19.95
N CYS A 451 -21.31 -16.09 19.55
CA CYS A 451 -20.86 -15.31 18.40
C CYS A 451 -20.38 -16.29 17.30
N CYS A 452 -20.82 -16.08 16.07
CA CYS A 452 -20.35 -16.88 14.94
C CYS A 452 -19.12 -16.19 14.30
N TRP A 453 -17.95 -16.83 14.31
CA TRP A 453 -16.84 -16.42 13.43
C TRP A 453 -16.95 -17.24 12.15
N LEU A 454 -17.19 -16.59 11.02
CA LEU A 454 -16.62 -17.05 9.76
C LEU A 454 -15.14 -16.61 9.82
N ASP A 455 -14.18 -17.44 9.41
CA ASP A 455 -12.76 -17.04 9.41
C ASP A 455 -12.65 -15.65 8.73
N ASP A 456 -12.42 -14.60 9.52
CA ASP A 456 -12.48 -13.18 9.13
C ASP A 456 -11.36 -12.78 8.16
N ARG A 457 -10.57 -13.75 7.69
CA ARG A 457 -9.80 -13.56 6.46
C ARG A 457 -10.72 -13.43 5.24
N ASP A 458 -11.96 -13.93 5.34
CA ASP A 458 -13.03 -13.73 4.36
C ASP A 458 -14.21 -12.87 4.88
N ALA A 459 -14.45 -12.77 6.20
CA ALA A 459 -15.62 -12.05 6.75
C ALA A 459 -15.39 -10.59 7.21
N LYS A 460 -14.14 -10.12 7.40
CA LYS A 460 -13.86 -8.67 7.39
C LYS A 460 -14.03 -8.01 6.02
N LYS A 461 -14.44 -8.77 5.00
CA LYS A 461 -14.56 -8.32 3.61
C LYS A 461 -15.97 -8.18 3.07
N GLU A 462 -17.01 -8.70 3.75
CA GLU A 462 -18.36 -8.68 3.18
C GLU A 462 -19.42 -8.44 4.26
N GLU A 463 -19.50 -7.19 4.73
CA GLU A 463 -20.80 -6.55 4.94
C GLU A 463 -21.52 -6.65 3.58
N TYR A 464 -22.67 -7.34 3.50
CA TYR A 464 -23.54 -7.18 2.34
C TYR A 464 -24.13 -5.76 2.40
N ASP A 465 -23.32 -4.78 1.99
CA ASP A 465 -23.72 -4.03 0.82
C ASP A 465 -24.11 -5.07 -0.23
N ILE A 466 -25.39 -5.13 -0.62
CA ILE A 466 -25.71 -5.66 -1.94
C ILE A 466 -24.67 -5.03 -2.85
N PRO A 467 -23.75 -5.80 -3.49
CA PRO A 467 -22.67 -5.21 -4.25
C PRO A 467 -23.35 -4.18 -5.15
N PRO A 468 -22.96 -2.89 -5.08
CA PRO A 468 -23.76 -1.80 -5.61
C PRO A 468 -24.28 -2.20 -6.98
N PRO A 469 -25.52 -1.93 -7.39
CA PRO A 469 -26.11 -2.49 -8.61
C PRO A 469 -25.16 -2.50 -9.83
N ALA A 470 -24.27 -1.50 -9.92
CA ALA A 470 -23.12 -1.46 -10.81
C ALA A 470 -22.19 -2.70 -10.73
N LEU A 471 -21.67 -3.09 -9.57
CA LEU A 471 -20.81 -4.28 -9.39
C LEU A 471 -21.49 -5.58 -9.83
N LEU A 472 -22.78 -5.76 -9.51
CA LEU A 472 -23.55 -6.91 -10.01
C LEU A 472 -23.67 -6.91 -11.54
N GLN A 473 -23.92 -5.74 -12.14
CA GLN A 473 -23.97 -5.59 -13.59
C GLN A 473 -22.63 -5.91 -14.25
N TRP A 474 -21.52 -5.51 -13.64
CA TRP A 474 -20.17 -5.81 -14.10
C TRP A 474 -19.83 -7.31 -14.00
N LEU A 475 -20.15 -7.96 -12.88
CA LEU A 475 -19.95 -9.40 -12.72
C LEU A 475 -20.77 -10.20 -13.73
N ALA A 476 -22.06 -9.84 -13.92
CA ALA A 476 -22.93 -10.48 -14.90
C ALA A 476 -22.43 -10.29 -16.35
N TYR A 477 -21.89 -9.10 -16.69
CA TYR A 477 -21.30 -8.86 -18.01
C TYR A 477 -20.07 -9.75 -18.23
N LEU A 478 -19.17 -9.85 -17.26
CA LEU A 478 -17.96 -10.67 -17.37
C LEU A 478 -18.29 -12.16 -17.48
N GLU A 479 -19.25 -12.63 -16.68
CA GLU A 479 -19.73 -14.01 -16.69
C GLU A 479 -20.38 -14.36 -18.04
N PHE A 480 -21.33 -13.54 -18.51
CA PHE A 480 -21.99 -13.79 -19.79
C PHE A 480 -21.04 -13.72 -20.99
N SER A 481 -20.03 -12.85 -20.93
CA SER A 481 -19.13 -12.61 -22.07
C SER A 481 -17.99 -13.63 -22.18
N HIS A 482 -17.66 -14.35 -21.09
CA HIS A 482 -16.48 -15.23 -21.04
C HIS A 482 -16.74 -16.64 -20.49
N SER A 483 -17.93 -16.96 -19.96
CA SER A 483 -18.30 -18.34 -19.61
C SER A 483 -18.55 -19.18 -20.86
N ARG A 484 -17.64 -20.10 -21.18
CA ARG A 484 -17.80 -21.12 -22.23
C ARG A 484 -18.50 -22.34 -21.65
N ASP A 485 -19.79 -22.55 -21.94
CA ASP A 485 -20.62 -23.78 -21.88
C ASP A 485 -20.45 -24.86 -20.76
N GLU A 486 -19.48 -24.77 -19.85
CA GLU A 486 -19.21 -25.70 -18.75
C GLU A 486 -19.29 -24.98 -17.40
N VAL A 487 -19.88 -25.66 -16.41
CA VAL A 487 -20.19 -25.15 -15.07
C VAL A 487 -18.90 -25.04 -14.22
N HIS A 488 -18.11 -24.00 -14.47
CA HIS A 488 -16.99 -23.60 -13.62
C HIS A 488 -17.22 -22.19 -13.05
N GLU A 489 -16.87 -21.98 -11.78
CA GLU A 489 -16.86 -20.65 -11.18
C GLU A 489 -15.94 -19.73 -12.00
N LEU A 490 -16.45 -18.58 -12.45
CA LEU A 490 -15.68 -17.59 -13.20
C LEU A 490 -14.44 -17.22 -12.36
N SER A 491 -13.25 -17.34 -12.94
CA SER A 491 -11.99 -16.88 -12.34
C SER A 491 -11.32 -15.84 -13.23
N TRP A 492 -10.43 -15.01 -12.67
CA TRP A 492 -9.66 -14.04 -13.46
C TRP A 492 -8.74 -14.69 -14.51
N GLU A 493 -8.48 -15.99 -14.37
CA GLU A 493 -7.73 -16.84 -15.33
C GLU A 493 -8.57 -17.22 -16.56
N SER A 494 -9.90 -17.22 -16.43
CA SER A 494 -10.82 -17.49 -17.53
C SER A 494 -11.01 -16.29 -18.48
N ILE A 495 -10.69 -15.08 -18.01
CA ILE A 495 -10.78 -13.84 -18.79
C ILE A 495 -9.44 -13.60 -19.50
N PRO A 496 -9.46 -13.21 -20.80
CA PRO A 496 -8.25 -12.92 -21.55
C PRO A 496 -7.42 -11.78 -20.90
N GLU A 497 -6.11 -11.81 -21.13
CA GLU A 497 -5.17 -10.80 -20.62
C GLU A 497 -5.46 -9.38 -21.14
N LYS A 498 -6.15 -9.29 -22.29
CA LYS A 498 -6.64 -8.04 -22.85
C LYS A 498 -8.10 -8.18 -23.26
N ILE A 499 -8.92 -7.21 -22.86
CA ILE A 499 -10.35 -7.17 -23.17
C ILE A 499 -10.56 -6.09 -24.24
N PRO A 500 -11.11 -6.43 -25.43
CA PRO A 500 -11.46 -5.42 -26.41
C PRO A 500 -12.62 -4.57 -25.89
N LEU A 501 -12.55 -3.26 -26.12
CA LEU A 501 -13.61 -2.33 -25.72
C LEU A 501 -14.85 -2.53 -26.62
N SER A 502 -15.82 -3.30 -26.12
CA SER A 502 -17.14 -3.44 -26.75
C SER A 502 -18.00 -2.21 -26.48
N GLN A 503 -19.00 -1.96 -27.33
CA GLN A 503 -19.94 -0.84 -27.12
C GLN A 503 -20.64 -0.94 -25.76
N LYS A 504 -21.08 -2.13 -25.37
CA LYS A 504 -21.72 -2.38 -24.07
C LYS A 504 -20.76 -2.14 -22.90
N LEU A 505 -19.49 -2.56 -23.04
CA LEU A 505 -18.47 -2.31 -22.02
C LEU A 505 -18.17 -0.82 -21.87
N TRP A 506 -18.11 -0.09 -22.99
CA TRP A 506 -17.93 1.35 -22.99
C TRP A 506 -19.09 2.08 -22.29
N GLU A 507 -20.34 1.72 -22.60
CA GLU A 507 -21.53 2.27 -21.93
C GLU A 507 -21.51 2.01 -20.41
N MET A 508 -21.03 0.85 -19.98
CA MET A 508 -20.89 0.52 -18.55
C MET A 508 -19.80 1.36 -17.87
N VAL A 509 -18.67 1.58 -18.54
CA VAL A 509 -17.61 2.48 -18.04
C VAL A 509 -18.11 3.93 -17.93
N GLN A 510 -18.87 4.41 -18.92
CA GLN A 510 -19.38 5.80 -18.93
C GLN A 510 -20.49 6.05 -17.91
N ASN A 511 -21.52 5.19 -17.83
CA ASN A 511 -22.71 5.46 -17.02
C ASN A 511 -22.55 5.10 -15.53
N GLY A 512 -21.72 4.10 -15.23
CA GLY A 512 -21.60 3.54 -13.86
C GLY A 512 -20.17 3.49 -13.33
N GLY A 513 -19.16 3.65 -14.21
CA GLY A 513 -17.76 3.53 -13.83
C GLY A 513 -17.38 2.10 -13.50
N ILE A 514 -16.09 1.87 -13.26
CA ILE A 514 -15.61 0.56 -12.82
C ILE A 514 -15.72 0.52 -11.30
N PRO A 515 -16.41 -0.48 -10.71
CA PRO A 515 -16.45 -0.66 -9.27
C PRO A 515 -15.03 -0.73 -8.69
N HIS A 516 -14.84 -0.13 -7.51
CA HIS A 516 -13.51 0.01 -6.90
C HIS A 516 -12.75 -1.32 -6.82
N SER A 517 -13.41 -2.40 -6.42
CA SER A 517 -12.82 -3.76 -6.32
C SER A 517 -12.39 -4.38 -7.66
N LEU A 518 -12.97 -3.93 -8.78
CA LEU A 518 -12.65 -4.45 -10.11
C LEU A 518 -11.55 -3.64 -10.83
N ARG A 519 -11.26 -2.41 -10.39
CA ARG A 519 -10.26 -1.52 -11.01
C ARG A 519 -8.88 -2.16 -11.17
N PRO A 520 -8.32 -2.88 -10.17
CA PRO A 520 -6.98 -3.45 -10.31
C PRO A 520 -6.84 -4.40 -11.49
N GLN A 521 -7.88 -5.20 -11.74
CA GLN A 521 -7.88 -6.18 -12.81
C GLN A 521 -8.36 -5.60 -14.13
N MET A 522 -9.34 -4.70 -14.09
CA MET A 522 -9.91 -4.08 -15.29
C MET A 522 -8.95 -3.07 -15.92
N TRP A 523 -8.33 -2.18 -15.14
CA TRP A 523 -7.35 -1.23 -15.69
C TRP A 523 -6.17 -1.95 -16.36
N CYS A 524 -5.68 -3.04 -15.76
CA CYS A 524 -4.60 -3.84 -16.33
C CYS A 524 -4.97 -4.57 -17.64
N ARG A 525 -6.26 -4.91 -17.84
CA ARG A 525 -6.79 -5.61 -19.04
C ARG A 525 -7.34 -4.69 -20.12
N LEU A 526 -7.84 -3.52 -19.74
CA LEU A 526 -8.24 -2.45 -20.66
C LEU A 526 -7.00 -1.78 -21.25
N SER A 527 -5.95 -1.65 -20.44
CA SER A 527 -4.60 -1.34 -20.91
C SER A 527 -3.86 -2.59 -21.40
N THR A 528 -2.62 -2.39 -21.86
CA THR A 528 -1.69 -3.46 -22.25
C THR A 528 -0.82 -3.96 -21.09
N ALA A 529 -1.11 -3.57 -19.84
CA ALA A 529 -0.25 -3.85 -18.70
C ALA A 529 -0.11 -5.35 -18.41
N LEU A 530 -1.22 -6.09 -18.47
CA LEU A 530 -1.21 -7.53 -18.17
C LEU A 530 -0.49 -8.34 -19.27
N GLU A 531 -0.68 -7.96 -20.54
CA GLU A 531 0.10 -8.52 -21.67
C GLU A 531 1.60 -8.24 -21.49
N LYS A 532 1.97 -7.05 -21.00
CA LYS A 532 3.38 -6.74 -20.71
C LYS A 532 3.92 -7.60 -19.58
N LYS A 533 3.14 -7.81 -18.51
CA LYS A 533 3.48 -8.65 -17.36
C LYS A 533 3.64 -10.13 -17.73
N SER A 534 2.77 -10.68 -18.57
CA SER A 534 2.83 -12.09 -19.01
C SER A 534 3.98 -12.35 -19.99
N ASN A 535 4.27 -11.40 -20.89
CA ASN A 535 5.34 -11.51 -21.88
C ASN A 535 6.76 -11.25 -21.31
N THR A 536 6.91 -11.22 -19.99
CA THR A 536 8.16 -10.79 -19.32
C THR A 536 9.19 -11.88 -19.03
N PHE A 537 9.28 -12.91 -19.88
CA PHE A 537 10.22 -14.02 -19.66
C PHE A 537 11.68 -13.58 -19.40
N ASN A 538 12.12 -12.41 -19.89
CA ASN A 538 13.50 -11.93 -19.78
C ASN A 538 13.73 -10.75 -18.80
N LEU A 539 12.69 -10.12 -18.24
CA LEU A 539 12.87 -8.94 -17.35
C LEU A 539 11.74 -8.73 -16.32
N PRO A 540 11.51 -9.68 -15.40
CA PRO A 540 10.46 -9.54 -14.39
C PRO A 540 10.71 -8.35 -13.45
N TYR A 541 9.65 -7.84 -12.82
CA TYR A 541 9.69 -6.63 -11.99
C TYR A 541 10.79 -6.69 -10.90
N TRP A 542 10.85 -7.77 -10.14
CA TRP A 542 11.85 -7.95 -9.07
C TRP A 542 13.30 -7.78 -9.57
N LYS A 543 13.57 -8.15 -10.82
CA LYS A 543 14.88 -8.00 -11.45
C LYS A 543 15.16 -6.54 -11.77
N VAL A 544 14.17 -5.81 -12.28
CA VAL A 544 14.26 -4.35 -12.51
C VAL A 544 14.51 -3.62 -11.19
N VAL A 545 13.79 -3.98 -10.12
CA VAL A 545 14.00 -3.41 -8.78
C VAL A 545 15.41 -3.69 -8.28
N LYS A 546 15.88 -4.93 -8.38
CA LYS A 546 17.23 -5.30 -7.96
C LYS A 546 18.30 -4.50 -8.69
N GLU A 547 18.19 -4.38 -10.02
CA GLU A 547 19.16 -3.66 -10.84
C GLU A 547 19.10 -2.14 -10.67
N SER A 548 17.90 -1.58 -10.44
CA SER A 548 17.72 -0.15 -10.15
C SER A 548 18.16 0.23 -8.74
N THR A 549 18.07 -0.68 -7.77
CA THR A 549 18.50 -0.46 -6.38
C THR A 549 20.01 -0.65 -6.21
N ALA A 550 20.61 -1.63 -6.90
CA ALA A 550 22.06 -1.85 -6.88
C ALA A 550 22.87 -0.72 -7.54
N ASN A 551 22.22 0.15 -8.31
CA ASN A 551 22.84 1.28 -8.98
C ASN A 551 22.58 2.57 -8.16
N GLU A 552 23.19 2.66 -6.97
CA GLU A 552 23.02 3.79 -6.04
C GLU A 552 23.37 5.16 -6.64
N TYR A 553 24.15 5.17 -7.72
CA TYR A 553 24.59 6.38 -8.43
C TYR A 553 23.75 6.72 -9.69
N PHE A 554 22.56 6.15 -9.80
CA PHE A 554 21.62 6.49 -10.86
C PHE A 554 21.13 7.96 -10.72
N SER A 555 21.37 8.79 -11.75
CA SER A 555 21.18 10.27 -11.77
C SER A 555 19.89 10.79 -11.10
N TYR A 556 18.77 10.07 -11.23
CA TYR A 556 17.49 10.52 -10.70
C TYR A 556 17.18 10.04 -9.27
N ALA A 557 18.02 9.18 -8.67
CA ALA A 557 17.75 8.62 -7.34
C ALA A 557 17.63 9.71 -6.26
N LYS A 558 18.50 10.71 -6.27
CA LYS A 558 18.44 11.84 -5.33
C LYS A 558 17.22 12.75 -5.54
N HIS A 559 16.81 12.94 -6.80
CA HIS A 559 15.61 13.72 -7.12
C HIS A 559 14.35 13.00 -6.62
N ILE A 560 14.26 11.69 -6.85
CA ILE A 560 13.18 10.86 -6.32
C ILE A 560 13.11 10.97 -4.80
N GLU A 561 14.21 10.78 -4.06
CA GLU A 561 14.19 10.85 -2.58
C GLU A 561 13.69 12.19 -2.04
N LYS A 562 14.04 13.31 -2.69
CA LYS A 562 13.58 14.64 -2.28
C LYS A 562 12.07 14.83 -2.47
N ASP A 563 11.50 14.21 -3.50
CA ASP A 563 10.09 14.36 -3.85
C ASP A 563 9.18 13.37 -3.09
N LEU A 564 9.70 12.22 -2.62
CA LEU A 564 8.90 11.19 -1.93
C LEU A 564 8.03 11.73 -0.80
N THR A 565 8.55 12.65 0.03
CA THR A 565 7.83 13.21 1.19
C THR A 565 6.86 14.36 0.83
N ARG A 566 6.91 14.83 -0.43
CA ARG A 566 6.04 15.91 -0.94
C ARG A 566 4.88 15.38 -1.78
N ILE A 567 4.88 14.08 -2.10
CA ILE A 567 3.86 13.43 -2.93
C ILE A 567 2.72 12.96 -2.01
N LEU A 568 1.50 13.47 -2.25
CA LEU A 568 0.31 13.18 -1.44
C LEU A 568 0.52 13.39 0.08
N PRO A 569 0.94 14.58 0.53
CA PRO A 569 1.25 14.84 1.94
C PRO A 569 0.03 14.74 2.86
N GLY A 570 -1.18 14.93 2.31
CA GLY A 570 -2.44 14.75 3.03
C GLY A 570 -2.91 13.30 3.15
N ASN A 571 -2.15 12.34 2.60
CA ASN A 571 -2.52 10.93 2.61
C ASN A 571 -1.69 10.12 3.63
N GLY A 572 -2.34 9.35 4.50
CA GLY A 572 -1.70 8.59 5.59
C GLY A 572 -0.64 7.59 5.13
N CYS A 573 -0.70 7.09 3.89
CA CYS A 573 0.29 6.16 3.34
C CYS A 573 1.60 6.83 2.88
N PHE A 574 1.58 8.16 2.69
CA PHE A 574 2.70 8.93 2.13
C PHE A 574 3.10 10.15 2.99
N THR A 575 2.44 10.38 4.13
CA THR A 575 2.64 11.57 4.98
C THR A 575 4.04 11.65 5.59
N LYS A 576 4.58 10.53 6.09
CA LYS A 576 5.86 10.47 6.81
C LYS A 576 6.87 9.59 6.05
N SER A 577 8.17 9.83 6.26
CA SER A 577 9.24 9.06 5.60
C SER A 577 9.23 7.56 5.91
N ASP A 578 8.65 7.19 7.06
CA ASP A 578 8.46 5.81 7.55
C ASP A 578 7.09 5.22 7.17
N SER A 579 6.22 5.97 6.50
CA SER A 579 4.91 5.49 6.07
C SER A 579 5.03 4.33 5.06
N PRO A 580 4.10 3.36 5.09
CA PRO A 580 4.23 2.10 4.33
C PRO A 580 4.23 2.29 2.81
N GLY A 581 3.64 3.38 2.30
CA GLY A 581 3.61 3.68 0.87
C GLY A 581 4.94 4.20 0.31
N ILE A 582 5.77 4.86 1.12
CA ILE A 582 7.02 5.50 0.68
C ILE A 582 8.04 4.50 0.12
N PRO A 583 8.32 3.34 0.76
CA PRO A 583 9.20 2.33 0.20
C PRO A 583 8.73 1.77 -1.15
N ARG A 584 7.41 1.59 -1.31
CA ARG A 584 6.81 1.07 -2.56
C ARG A 584 6.92 2.10 -3.68
N LEU A 585 6.56 3.35 -3.39
CA LEU A 585 6.68 4.49 -4.30
C LEU A 585 8.12 4.66 -4.79
N ARG A 586 9.10 4.61 -3.88
CA ARG A 586 10.53 4.65 -4.20
C ARG A 586 10.93 3.56 -5.20
N ARG A 587 10.56 2.31 -4.95
CA ARG A 587 10.94 1.18 -5.82
C ARG A 587 10.35 1.32 -7.21
N VAL A 588 9.06 1.66 -7.33
CA VAL A 588 8.40 1.83 -8.62
C VAL A 588 9.00 3.00 -9.41
N LEU A 589 9.18 4.17 -8.79
CA LEU A 589 9.76 5.34 -9.46
C LEU A 589 11.20 5.10 -9.93
N ARG A 590 12.03 4.45 -9.09
CA ARG A 590 13.39 4.05 -9.48
C ARG A 590 13.38 3.03 -10.61
N ALA A 591 12.48 2.04 -10.55
CA ALA A 591 12.35 1.02 -11.58
C ALA A 591 11.93 1.60 -12.94
N ILE A 592 10.93 2.50 -12.96
CA ILE A 592 10.47 3.19 -14.19
C ILE A 592 11.56 4.07 -14.77
N SER A 593 12.19 4.91 -13.95
CA SER A 593 13.27 5.80 -14.39
C SER A 593 14.45 5.02 -14.94
N TRP A 594 14.79 3.88 -14.31
CA TRP A 594 15.84 2.98 -14.77
C TRP A 594 15.46 2.27 -16.07
N LEU A 595 14.20 1.87 -16.24
CA LEU A 595 13.73 1.14 -17.42
C LEU A 595 13.66 2.03 -18.67
N TYR A 596 13.32 3.31 -18.49
CA TYR A 596 13.16 4.32 -19.55
C TYR A 596 14.12 5.51 -19.36
N PRO A 597 15.41 5.40 -19.72
CA PRO A 597 16.39 6.48 -19.54
C PRO A 597 16.07 7.76 -20.29
N ASP A 598 15.46 7.64 -21.48
CA ASP A 598 15.03 8.78 -22.32
C ASP A 598 13.89 9.60 -21.67
N VAL A 599 13.17 8.99 -20.71
CA VAL A 599 12.10 9.61 -19.93
C VAL A 599 12.64 10.05 -18.55
N GLY A 600 13.49 9.23 -17.92
CA GLY A 600 14.05 9.51 -16.60
C GLY A 600 12.98 9.61 -15.53
N TYR A 601 13.18 10.52 -14.57
CA TYR A 601 12.18 10.89 -13.57
C TYR A 601 11.48 12.19 -14.01
N CYS A 602 10.24 12.07 -14.45
CA CYS A 602 9.40 13.20 -14.80
C CYS A 602 8.63 13.72 -13.58
N GLN A 603 8.68 15.03 -13.33
CA GLN A 603 7.95 15.69 -12.25
C GLN A 603 6.44 15.57 -12.49
N GLY A 604 5.79 14.65 -11.79
CA GLY A 604 4.39 14.24 -12.01
C GLY A 604 4.20 12.74 -11.90
N PHE A 605 5.24 11.94 -12.20
CA PHE A 605 5.23 10.49 -11.99
C PHE A 605 4.98 10.12 -10.54
N GLY A 606 5.54 10.89 -9.61
CA GLY A 606 5.29 10.71 -8.18
C GLY A 606 3.80 10.66 -7.86
N THR A 607 3.07 11.70 -8.27
CA THR A 607 1.62 11.83 -8.05
C THR A 607 0.84 10.70 -8.70
N VAL A 608 1.13 10.34 -9.96
CA VAL A 608 0.43 9.26 -10.66
C VAL A 608 0.68 7.91 -9.99
N VAL A 609 1.94 7.58 -9.69
CA VAL A 609 2.32 6.31 -9.06
C VAL A 609 1.75 6.21 -7.65
N ALA A 610 1.73 7.28 -6.88
CA ALA A 610 1.17 7.26 -5.53
C ALA A 610 -0.34 6.94 -5.55
N HIS A 611 -1.11 7.59 -6.43
CA HIS A 611 -2.54 7.26 -6.59
C HIS A 611 -2.78 5.85 -7.10
N LEU A 612 -1.95 5.35 -8.03
CA LEU A 612 -2.02 3.96 -8.48
C LEU A 612 -1.71 2.95 -7.36
N LEU A 613 -0.72 3.25 -6.51
CA LEU A 613 -0.34 2.39 -5.38
C LEU A 613 -1.39 2.32 -4.27
N LEU A 614 -2.32 3.28 -4.18
CA LEU A 614 -3.47 3.19 -3.29
C LEU A 614 -4.42 2.05 -3.70
N LEU A 615 -4.40 1.62 -4.96
CA LEU A 615 -5.33 0.63 -5.52
C LEU A 615 -4.66 -0.66 -5.98
N LEU A 616 -3.40 -0.58 -6.41
CA LEU A 616 -2.68 -1.66 -7.06
C LEU A 616 -1.59 -2.24 -6.15
N GLU A 617 -1.27 -3.51 -6.38
CA GLU A 617 0.01 -4.04 -5.93
C GLU A 617 1.16 -3.32 -6.62
N GLU A 618 2.33 -3.35 -5.97
CA GLU A 618 3.53 -2.65 -6.44
C GLU A 618 3.94 -3.07 -7.85
N GLU A 619 3.91 -4.37 -8.14
CA GLU A 619 4.27 -4.90 -9.46
C GLU A 619 3.23 -4.51 -10.53
N ASP A 620 1.94 -4.57 -10.22
CA ASP A 620 0.88 -4.21 -11.16
C ASP A 620 0.92 -2.70 -11.47
N CYS A 621 1.17 -1.87 -10.46
CA CYS A 621 1.41 -0.44 -10.64
C CYS A 621 2.58 -0.16 -11.60
N PHE A 622 3.69 -0.90 -11.46
CA PHE A 622 4.84 -0.78 -12.36
C PHE A 622 4.48 -1.13 -13.81
N TRP A 623 3.78 -2.25 -14.04
CA TRP A 623 3.38 -2.66 -15.39
C TRP A 623 2.35 -1.72 -16.02
N LEU A 624 1.43 -1.18 -15.22
CA LEU A 624 0.47 -0.18 -15.67
C LEU A 624 1.15 1.12 -16.07
N MET A 625 2.15 1.58 -15.31
CA MET A 625 3.00 2.71 -15.71
C MET A 625 3.77 2.45 -17.01
N CYS A 626 4.27 1.23 -17.22
CA CYS A 626 4.88 0.85 -18.50
C CYS A 626 3.88 0.94 -19.67
N ALA A 627 2.63 0.52 -19.46
CA ALA A 627 1.56 0.65 -20.45
C ALA A 627 1.22 2.13 -20.72
N ILE A 628 1.18 2.97 -19.69
CA ILE A 628 0.95 4.41 -19.82
C ILE A 628 2.00 5.07 -20.73
N ILE A 629 3.28 4.77 -20.46
CA ILE A 629 4.42 5.37 -21.18
C ILE A 629 4.53 4.84 -22.62
N GLU A 630 4.27 3.56 -22.85
CA GLU A 630 4.50 2.92 -24.16
C GLU A 630 3.27 3.00 -25.09
N ASP A 631 2.06 2.83 -24.55
CA ASP A 631 0.87 2.52 -25.36
C ASP A 631 -0.32 3.48 -25.15
N VAL A 632 -0.53 4.02 -23.94
CA VAL A 632 -1.71 4.87 -23.65
C VAL A 632 -1.48 6.32 -24.02
N THR A 633 -0.27 6.85 -23.77
CA THR A 633 0.12 8.21 -24.13
C THR A 633 0.84 8.27 -25.48
N PRO A 634 0.80 9.42 -26.18
CA PRO A 634 1.58 9.61 -27.41
C PRO A 634 3.09 9.42 -27.20
N ALA A 635 3.80 9.14 -28.28
CA ALA A 635 5.26 9.09 -28.23
C ALA A 635 5.84 10.44 -27.76
N SER A 636 6.92 10.38 -26.99
CA SER A 636 7.61 11.59 -26.48
C SER A 636 6.76 12.48 -25.57
N TYR A 637 5.71 11.94 -24.94
CA TYR A 637 4.88 12.68 -23.99
C TYR A 637 5.64 13.06 -22.71
N PHE A 638 6.49 12.16 -22.21
CA PHE A 638 7.29 12.34 -20.99
C PHE A 638 8.79 12.51 -21.23
N THR A 639 9.23 12.76 -22.47
CA THR A 639 10.64 13.05 -22.74
C THR A 639 11.03 14.42 -22.17
N ASN A 640 12.31 14.63 -21.87
CA ASN A 640 12.83 15.88 -21.29
C ASN A 640 12.44 17.16 -22.06
N ASP A 641 12.22 17.06 -23.38
CA ASP A 641 11.83 18.21 -24.22
C ASP A 641 10.31 18.49 -24.21
N PHE A 642 9.52 17.64 -23.54
CA PHE A 642 8.06 17.75 -23.38
C PHE A 642 7.29 17.97 -24.70
N ILE A 643 7.83 17.50 -25.82
CA ILE A 643 7.28 17.76 -27.16
C ILE A 643 5.86 17.22 -27.29
N GLY A 644 5.59 16.01 -26.77
CA GLY A 644 4.27 15.40 -26.85
C GLY A 644 3.20 16.21 -26.10
N ILE A 645 3.48 16.62 -24.86
CA ILE A 645 2.52 17.38 -24.04
C ILE A 645 2.35 18.83 -24.53
N ARG A 646 3.40 19.47 -25.03
CA ARG A 646 3.31 20.79 -25.67
C ARG A 646 2.47 20.73 -26.95
N THR A 647 2.63 19.67 -27.73
CA THR A 647 1.78 19.42 -28.91
C THR A 647 0.32 19.25 -28.49
N ASP A 648 0.06 18.48 -27.44
CA ASP A 648 -1.30 18.27 -26.94
C ASP A 648 -1.93 19.54 -26.35
N SER A 649 -1.13 20.42 -25.73
CA SER A 649 -1.58 21.74 -25.27
C SER A 649 -2.04 22.62 -26.43
N LEU A 650 -1.31 22.59 -27.55
CA LEU A 650 -1.69 23.34 -28.76
C LEU A 650 -2.91 22.73 -29.47
N VAL A 651 -3.00 21.40 -29.50
CA VAL A 651 -4.20 20.71 -30.02
C VAL A 651 -5.43 21.11 -29.21
N LEU A 652 -5.31 21.19 -27.88
CA LEU A 652 -6.40 21.64 -27.03
C LEU A 652 -6.80 23.09 -27.36
N ALA A 653 -5.85 24.00 -27.53
CA ALA A 653 -6.15 25.39 -27.90
C ALA A 653 -6.95 25.47 -29.22
N ASN A 654 -6.57 24.67 -30.23
CA ASN A 654 -7.33 24.58 -31.49
C ASN A 654 -8.75 24.02 -31.29
N LEU A 655 -8.92 23.03 -30.42
CA LEU A 655 -10.24 22.49 -30.09
C LEU A 655 -11.10 23.50 -29.32
N VAL A 656 -10.52 24.29 -28.42
CA VAL A 656 -11.22 25.38 -27.73
C VAL A 656 -11.67 26.45 -28.73
N ALA A 657 -10.82 26.84 -29.68
CA ALA A 657 -11.20 27.77 -30.75
C ALA A 657 -12.35 27.23 -31.63
N GLU A 658 -12.42 25.91 -31.84
CA GLU A 658 -13.49 25.27 -32.60
C GLU A 658 -14.82 25.19 -31.82
N PHE A 659 -14.77 24.71 -30.57
CA PHE A 659 -15.98 24.45 -29.78
C PHE A 659 -16.48 25.66 -28.99
N PHE A 660 -15.57 26.57 -28.60
CA PHE A 660 -15.84 27.75 -27.77
C PHE A 660 -15.10 28.99 -28.32
N PRO A 661 -15.47 29.48 -29.51
CA PRO A 661 -14.78 30.61 -30.14
C PRO A 661 -14.78 31.88 -29.28
N GLU A 662 -15.84 32.10 -28.48
CA GLU A 662 -15.93 33.24 -27.56
C GLU A 662 -14.88 33.17 -26.44
N VAL A 663 -14.57 31.97 -25.95
CA VAL A 663 -13.53 31.75 -24.93
C VAL A 663 -12.14 31.94 -25.54
N ASP A 664 -11.91 31.45 -26.76
CA ASP A 664 -10.64 31.64 -27.47
C ASP A 664 -10.35 33.13 -27.73
N ILE A 665 -11.37 33.92 -28.10
CA ILE A 665 -11.25 35.38 -28.24
C ILE A 665 -10.89 36.01 -26.90
N LEU A 666 -11.62 35.67 -25.83
CA LEU A 666 -11.35 36.20 -24.48
C LEU A 666 -9.91 35.90 -24.03
N LEU A 667 -9.44 34.67 -24.20
CA LEU A 667 -8.08 34.27 -23.85
C LEU A 667 -7.02 35.06 -24.63
N LYS A 668 -7.24 35.28 -25.93
CA LYS A 668 -6.34 36.06 -26.80
C LYS A 668 -6.35 37.55 -26.48
N GLU A 669 -7.50 38.12 -26.16
CA GLU A 669 -7.62 39.54 -25.75
C GLU A 669 -6.88 39.82 -24.43
N HIS A 670 -6.86 38.84 -23.52
CA HIS A 670 -6.21 38.93 -22.23
C HIS A 670 -4.78 38.39 -22.17
N ASP A 671 -4.23 37.92 -23.30
CA ASP A 671 -2.90 37.31 -23.45
C ASP A 671 -2.67 36.11 -22.51
N ILE A 672 -3.69 35.26 -22.35
CA ILE A 672 -3.65 34.06 -21.49
C ILE A 672 -3.35 32.82 -22.34
N GLU A 673 -2.19 32.23 -22.11
CA GLU A 673 -1.80 30.98 -22.75
C GLU A 673 -2.37 29.78 -21.97
N LEU A 674 -3.43 29.15 -22.52
CA LEU A 674 -4.09 27.98 -21.92
C LEU A 674 -3.12 26.82 -21.64
N GLY A 675 -2.05 26.69 -22.44
CA GLY A 675 -1.02 25.69 -22.25
C GLY A 675 -0.35 25.74 -20.88
N LEU A 676 -0.17 26.93 -20.30
CA LEU A 676 0.48 27.09 -18.99
C LEU A 676 -0.35 26.49 -17.84
N ILE A 677 -1.68 26.54 -17.96
CA ILE A 677 -2.60 26.00 -16.94
C ILE A 677 -2.70 24.48 -17.10
N VAL A 678 -2.93 24.02 -18.33
CA VAL A 678 -3.29 22.62 -18.59
C VAL A 678 -2.08 21.67 -18.58
N PHE A 679 -0.85 22.20 -18.74
CA PHE A 679 0.37 21.41 -18.76
C PHE A 679 0.49 20.47 -17.54
N ALA A 680 0.33 21.00 -16.33
CA ALA A 680 0.44 20.21 -15.10
C ALA A 680 -0.68 19.16 -14.98
N TRP A 681 -1.87 19.48 -15.47
CA TRP A 681 -3.04 18.59 -15.42
C TRP A 681 -2.86 17.42 -16.36
N PHE A 682 -2.44 17.67 -17.59
CA PHE A 682 -2.20 16.65 -18.61
C PHE A 682 -1.00 15.76 -18.27
N LEU A 683 0.00 16.29 -17.58
CA LEU A 683 1.18 15.54 -17.14
C LEU A 683 0.84 14.54 -16.01
N THR A 684 -0.12 14.88 -15.17
CA THR A 684 -0.57 14.06 -14.04
C THR A 684 -1.89 13.34 -14.30
N PHE A 685 -2.44 13.46 -15.51
CA PHE A 685 -3.77 12.93 -15.87
C PHE A 685 -4.86 13.37 -14.89
N PHE A 686 -4.87 14.66 -14.56
CA PHE A 686 -5.71 15.34 -13.57
C PHE A 686 -5.47 14.97 -12.11
N ALA A 687 -4.58 14.02 -11.78
CA ALA A 687 -4.36 13.55 -10.41
C ALA A 687 -3.84 14.62 -9.43
N SER A 688 -3.36 15.75 -9.93
CA SER A 688 -2.91 16.87 -9.09
C SER A 688 -4.00 17.90 -8.78
N VAL A 689 -5.16 17.85 -9.45
CA VAL A 689 -6.14 18.96 -9.42
C VAL A 689 -7.58 18.56 -9.17
N VAL A 690 -7.97 17.29 -9.35
CA VAL A 690 -9.33 16.82 -9.05
C VAL A 690 -9.35 15.94 -7.81
N HIS A 691 -10.49 15.93 -7.12
CA HIS A 691 -10.74 14.99 -6.03
C HIS A 691 -10.67 13.54 -6.51
N VAL A 692 -10.17 12.64 -5.68
CA VAL A 692 -9.91 11.23 -6.04
C VAL A 692 -11.16 10.51 -6.55
N LYS A 693 -12.36 10.81 -6.03
CA LYS A 693 -13.63 10.24 -6.53
C LYS A 693 -13.84 10.49 -8.03
N ILE A 694 -13.51 11.68 -8.51
CA ILE A 694 -13.61 12.08 -9.91
C ILE A 694 -12.43 11.54 -10.70
N LEU A 695 -11.22 11.59 -10.11
CA LEU A 695 -10.02 11.03 -10.73
C LEU A 695 -10.22 9.58 -11.17
N LEU A 696 -10.83 8.75 -10.31
CA LEU A 696 -11.06 7.35 -10.62
C LEU A 696 -11.99 7.15 -11.82
N ARG A 697 -12.99 8.02 -12.00
CA ARG A 697 -13.89 7.99 -13.17
C ARG A 697 -13.19 8.45 -14.45
N ILE A 698 -12.35 9.47 -14.35
CA ILE A 698 -11.49 9.90 -15.45
C ILE A 698 -10.55 8.75 -15.83
N TRP A 699 -9.95 8.07 -14.86
CA TRP A 699 -9.00 6.98 -15.09
C TRP A 699 -9.66 5.70 -15.63
N ASP A 700 -10.87 5.36 -15.18
CA ASP A 700 -11.67 4.26 -15.74
C ASP A 700 -11.84 4.43 -17.26
N SER A 701 -12.14 5.66 -17.71
CA SER A 701 -12.31 5.98 -19.13
C SER A 701 -10.98 6.17 -19.86
N PHE A 702 -9.97 6.75 -19.21
CA PHE A 702 -8.62 6.93 -19.75
C PHE A 702 -7.94 5.59 -20.06
N PHE A 703 -8.09 4.57 -19.22
CA PHE A 703 -7.54 3.24 -19.51
C PHE A 703 -8.35 2.48 -20.57
N ALA A 704 -9.61 2.85 -20.80
CA ALA A 704 -10.46 2.21 -21.82
C ALA A 704 -10.30 2.86 -23.21
N GLU A 705 -10.36 4.20 -23.31
CA GLU A 705 -10.31 4.96 -24.57
C GLU A 705 -8.91 5.55 -24.86
N GLY A 706 -8.07 5.72 -23.83
CA GLY A 706 -6.74 6.31 -23.94
C GLY A 706 -6.70 7.83 -23.72
N CYS A 707 -5.57 8.43 -24.06
CA CYS A 707 -5.28 9.86 -23.81
C CYS A 707 -6.30 10.84 -24.46
N SER A 708 -7.04 10.41 -25.49
CA SER A 708 -8.07 11.25 -26.10
C SER A 708 -9.20 11.66 -25.13
N PHE A 709 -9.45 10.85 -24.11
CA PHE A 709 -10.47 11.14 -23.10
C PHE A 709 -10.15 12.41 -22.28
N LEU A 710 -8.86 12.69 -22.04
CA LEU A 710 -8.42 13.87 -21.26
C LEU A 710 -8.82 15.19 -21.93
N PHE A 711 -8.84 15.22 -23.26
CA PHE A 711 -9.33 16.37 -24.03
C PHE A 711 -10.83 16.56 -23.86
N LYS A 712 -11.61 15.47 -23.87
CA LYS A 712 -13.05 15.53 -23.65
C LYS A 712 -13.37 16.07 -22.24
N VAL A 713 -12.64 15.62 -21.22
CA VAL A 713 -12.77 16.13 -19.84
C VAL A 713 -12.48 17.63 -19.81
N MET A 714 -11.39 18.07 -20.42
CA MET A 714 -11.02 19.50 -20.44
C MET A 714 -12.06 20.40 -21.13
N LEU A 715 -12.55 19.99 -22.29
CA LEU A 715 -13.60 20.74 -23.00
C LEU A 715 -14.92 20.75 -22.24
N SER A 716 -15.22 19.68 -21.52
CA SER A 716 -16.39 19.57 -20.65
C SER A 716 -16.30 20.50 -19.45
N LEU A 717 -15.13 20.60 -18.82
CA LEU A 717 -14.87 21.54 -17.73
C LEU A 717 -15.09 22.99 -18.19
N ILE A 718 -14.52 23.38 -19.35
CA ILE A 718 -14.74 24.72 -19.91
C ILE A 718 -16.22 24.97 -20.18
N LYS A 719 -16.90 23.99 -20.78
CA LYS A 719 -18.34 24.09 -21.07
C LYS A 719 -19.18 24.29 -19.82
N PHE A 720 -18.86 23.56 -18.74
CA PHE A 720 -19.60 23.58 -17.49
C PHE A 720 -19.68 25.00 -16.90
N LYS A 721 -18.61 25.80 -17.06
CA LYS A 721 -18.50 27.16 -16.52
C LYS A 721 -18.32 28.26 -17.56
N VAL A 722 -18.60 27.98 -18.83
CA VAL A 722 -18.36 28.92 -19.94
C VAL A 722 -19.07 30.27 -19.72
N ASN A 723 -20.30 30.23 -19.22
CA ASN A 723 -21.09 31.45 -18.99
C ASN A 723 -20.54 32.32 -17.85
N ASP A 724 -19.85 31.72 -16.89
CA ASP A 724 -19.24 32.44 -15.77
C ASP A 724 -17.88 32.99 -16.17
N LEU A 725 -17.10 32.19 -16.92
CA LEU A 725 -15.84 32.59 -17.53
C LEU A 725 -15.99 33.86 -18.38
N LEU A 726 -17.03 33.93 -19.22
CA LEU A 726 -17.28 35.08 -20.11
C LEU A 726 -17.71 36.37 -19.38
N LYS A 727 -18.07 36.31 -18.09
CA LYS A 727 -18.41 37.51 -17.29
C LYS A 727 -17.17 38.20 -16.72
N LEU A 728 -16.05 37.49 -16.63
CA LEU A 728 -14.80 37.97 -16.07
C LEU A 728 -14.13 38.96 -17.03
N LYS A 729 -13.52 40.01 -16.48
CA LYS A 729 -12.96 41.13 -17.28
C LYS A 729 -11.47 41.36 -17.04
N ASN A 730 -10.87 40.62 -16.13
CA ASN A 730 -9.51 40.82 -15.66
C ASN A 730 -8.69 39.57 -15.93
N SER A 731 -7.51 39.72 -16.51
CA SER A 731 -6.64 38.59 -16.86
C SER A 731 -6.31 37.71 -15.65
N ALA A 732 -6.11 38.30 -14.46
CA ALA A 732 -5.80 37.54 -13.24
C ALA A 732 -7.00 36.72 -12.74
N GLU A 733 -8.21 37.29 -12.83
CA GLU A 733 -9.45 36.58 -12.45
C GLU A 733 -9.72 35.43 -13.41
N ILE A 734 -9.54 35.64 -14.71
CA ILE A 734 -9.71 34.60 -15.74
C ILE A 734 -8.70 33.47 -15.53
N PHE A 735 -7.42 33.79 -15.29
CA PHE A 735 -6.37 32.80 -15.06
C PHE A 735 -6.64 31.95 -13.80
N ASN A 736 -6.97 32.59 -12.67
CA ASN A 736 -7.27 31.89 -11.42
C ASN A 736 -8.53 31.03 -11.55
N PHE A 737 -9.60 31.58 -12.15
CA PHE A 737 -10.83 30.82 -12.39
C PHE A 737 -10.58 29.58 -13.24
N LEU A 738 -9.79 29.71 -14.31
CA LEU A 738 -9.41 28.56 -15.13
C LEU A 738 -8.51 27.57 -14.37
N SER A 739 -7.64 28.03 -13.47
CA SER A 739 -6.77 27.17 -12.67
C SER A 739 -7.54 26.36 -11.61
N ASP A 740 -8.58 26.95 -11.03
CA ASP A 740 -9.42 26.35 -9.98
C ASP A 740 -10.58 25.51 -10.54
N LEU A 741 -10.84 25.62 -11.85
CA LEU A 741 -11.93 24.94 -12.56
C LEU A 741 -12.11 23.45 -12.23
N PRO A 742 -11.06 22.62 -12.10
CA PRO A 742 -11.23 21.19 -11.78
C PRO A 742 -11.71 20.94 -10.35
N SER A 743 -11.49 21.88 -9.42
CA SER A 743 -11.89 21.76 -8.02
C SER A 743 -13.37 22.06 -7.78
N GLU A 744 -14.02 22.79 -8.70
CA GLU A 744 -15.45 23.12 -8.61
C GLU A 744 -16.39 21.97 -9.04
N VAL A 745 -15.84 20.82 -9.42
CA VAL A 745 -16.63 19.67 -9.84
C VAL A 745 -16.78 18.70 -8.68
N ASP A 746 -18.01 18.43 -8.29
CA ASP A 746 -18.34 17.46 -7.23
C ASP A 746 -18.83 16.12 -7.79
N ASP A 747 -19.40 16.14 -8.99
CA ASP A 747 -20.00 14.98 -9.67
C ASP A 747 -19.52 14.86 -11.12
N PHE A 748 -19.03 13.67 -11.50
CA PHE A 748 -18.51 13.38 -12.83
C PHE A 748 -19.60 13.44 -13.91
N ASP A 749 -20.83 13.03 -13.59
CA ASP A 749 -21.91 12.97 -14.57
C ASP A 749 -22.40 14.36 -15.00
N SER A 750 -22.12 15.39 -14.18
CA SER A 750 -22.41 16.80 -14.49
C SER A 750 -21.61 17.36 -15.67
N LEU A 751 -20.48 16.74 -16.03
CA LEU A 751 -19.59 17.21 -17.09
C LEU A 751 -20.14 16.94 -18.50
N GLU A 752 -21.19 16.12 -18.66
CA GLU A 752 -21.82 15.84 -19.96
C GLU A 752 -20.82 15.47 -21.08
N ILE A 753 -19.79 14.68 -20.75
CA ILE A 753 -18.63 14.38 -21.62
C ILE A 753 -19.04 13.80 -22.99
N HIS A 754 -20.16 13.08 -23.05
CA HIS A 754 -20.74 12.51 -24.27
C HIS A 754 -20.95 13.54 -25.41
N LYS A 755 -21.08 14.84 -25.08
CA LYS A 755 -21.20 15.91 -26.08
C LYS A 755 -19.94 16.08 -26.94
N PHE A 756 -18.79 15.54 -26.50
CA PHE A 756 -17.51 15.61 -27.21
C PHE A 756 -17.06 14.26 -27.79
N ASP A 757 -17.96 13.28 -27.92
CA ASP A 757 -17.62 11.97 -28.51
C ASP A 757 -17.17 12.02 -29.98
N SER A 758 -17.37 13.16 -30.66
CA SER A 758 -16.77 13.43 -31.97
C SER A 758 -15.23 13.48 -31.94
N ILE A 759 -14.62 13.63 -30.76
CA ILE A 759 -13.17 13.64 -30.55
C ILE A 759 -12.72 12.21 -30.27
N ASN A 760 -12.41 11.49 -31.34
CA ASN A 760 -11.86 10.13 -31.25
C ASN A 760 -10.33 10.14 -31.44
N PRO A 761 -9.62 9.04 -31.10
CA PRO A 761 -8.17 8.95 -31.23
C PRO A 761 -7.62 9.28 -32.63
N ASN A 762 -8.36 8.92 -33.70
CA ASN A 762 -7.94 9.16 -35.08
C ASN A 762 -7.96 10.65 -35.44
N ARG A 763 -9.01 11.37 -35.04
CA ARG A 763 -9.10 12.83 -35.23
C ARG A 763 -7.99 13.54 -34.46
N LEU A 764 -7.77 13.15 -33.21
CA LEU A 764 -6.76 13.77 -32.37
C LEU A 764 -5.34 13.56 -32.91
N GLU A 765 -5.06 12.37 -33.44
CA GLU A 765 -3.79 12.08 -34.11
C GLU A 765 -3.57 12.94 -35.38
N GLN A 766 -4.64 13.27 -36.13
CA GLN A 766 -4.54 14.21 -37.25
C GLN A 766 -4.20 15.63 -36.79
N GLU A 767 -4.84 16.11 -35.71
CA GLU A 767 -4.55 17.43 -35.14
C GLU A 767 -3.14 17.49 -34.54
N ARG A 768 -2.69 16.44 -33.84
CA ARG A 768 -1.32 16.32 -33.34
C ARG A 768 -0.29 16.45 -34.45
N ARG A 769 -0.53 15.83 -35.62
CA ARG A 769 0.38 15.94 -36.77
C ARG A 769 0.47 17.36 -37.32
N LYS A 770 -0.63 18.12 -37.32
CA LYS A 770 -0.63 19.53 -37.72
C LYS A 770 0.14 20.40 -36.72
N CYS A 771 -0.11 20.19 -35.43
CA CYS A 771 0.48 20.99 -34.34
C CYS A 771 1.97 20.65 -34.11
N ALA A 772 2.37 19.39 -34.30
CA ALA A 772 3.75 18.96 -34.08
C ALA A 772 4.75 19.71 -34.97
N SER A 773 4.38 20.06 -36.22
CA SER A 773 5.25 20.88 -37.07
C SER A 773 5.48 22.29 -36.53
N GLN A 774 4.50 22.87 -35.84
CA GLN A 774 4.59 24.21 -35.25
C GLN A 774 5.45 24.21 -33.97
N VAL A 775 5.26 23.20 -33.10
CA VAL A 775 6.07 23.05 -31.88
C VAL A 775 7.55 22.82 -32.21
N VAL A 776 7.83 22.11 -33.30
CA VAL A 776 9.21 21.85 -33.77
C VAL A 776 9.83 23.10 -34.44
N SER A 777 9.04 24.00 -35.04
CA SER A 777 9.57 25.25 -35.61
C SER A 777 9.88 26.31 -34.56
N ASP A 778 9.14 26.34 -33.46
CA ASP A 778 9.33 27.33 -32.38
C ASP A 778 10.46 26.96 -31.41
N GLY A 779 10.93 25.69 -31.43
CA GLY A 779 12.11 25.23 -30.70
C GLY A 779 13.37 25.27 -31.57
N SER A 780 14.27 26.23 -31.32
CA SER A 780 15.54 26.32 -32.04
C SER A 780 16.40 25.05 -31.89
N VAL A 781 16.66 24.39 -33.03
CA VAL A 781 17.69 23.35 -33.30
C VAL A 781 17.63 22.11 -32.39
N PHE A 782 16.87 21.06 -32.74
CA PHE A 782 17.23 19.64 -32.47
C PHE A 782 16.40 18.63 -33.32
N SER A 783 16.88 17.38 -33.35
CA SER A 783 16.72 16.35 -34.39
C SER A 783 15.30 15.86 -34.76
N THR A 784 15.10 15.69 -36.08
CA THR A 784 13.85 15.49 -36.82
C THR A 784 13.22 14.07 -36.80
N LYS A 785 13.03 13.41 -35.64
CA LYS A 785 12.18 12.18 -35.57
C LYS A 785 11.48 12.02 -34.21
N CYS A 786 10.14 11.95 -34.20
CA CYS A 786 9.37 11.31 -33.11
C CYS A 786 9.88 9.86 -32.96
N ARG A 787 10.77 9.61 -32.00
CA ARG A 787 11.29 8.27 -31.72
C ARG A 787 10.38 7.63 -30.67
N ARG A 788 9.94 6.38 -30.91
CA ARG A 788 9.34 5.55 -29.87
C ARG A 788 10.32 5.46 -28.69
N VAL A 789 9.81 5.59 -27.46
CA VAL A 789 10.60 5.50 -26.23
C VAL A 789 11.38 4.17 -26.24
N LYS A 790 12.71 4.24 -26.15
CA LYS A 790 13.54 3.02 -26.19
C LYS A 790 13.58 2.40 -24.80
N LYS A 791 12.96 1.23 -24.66
CA LYS A 791 13.11 0.38 -23.48
C LYS A 791 14.57 -0.08 -23.35
N ARG A 792 15.14 -0.11 -22.14
CA ARG A 792 16.40 -0.83 -21.90
C ARG A 792 16.23 -2.29 -22.31
N ASP A 793 16.92 -2.71 -23.37
CA ASP A 793 16.84 -4.07 -23.89
C ASP A 793 17.67 -5.03 -23.02
N CYS A 794 17.02 -5.72 -22.09
CA CYS A 794 17.70 -6.63 -21.18
C CYS A 794 18.24 -7.89 -21.86
N ARG A 795 17.98 -8.15 -23.14
CA ARG A 795 18.78 -9.14 -23.90
C ARG A 795 20.23 -8.69 -24.05
N LYS A 796 20.54 -7.39 -23.97
CA LYS A 796 21.92 -6.89 -23.90
C LYS A 796 22.51 -7.04 -22.50
N LEU A 797 21.71 -6.93 -21.43
CA LEU A 797 22.14 -7.12 -20.03
C LEU A 797 22.22 -8.59 -19.61
N GLU A 798 21.32 -9.47 -20.05
CA GLU A 798 21.39 -10.92 -19.86
C GLU A 798 22.36 -11.57 -20.83
N LYS A 799 22.56 -11.08 -22.07
CA LYS A 799 23.78 -11.47 -22.79
C LYS A 799 25.02 -10.92 -22.08
N ALA A 800 24.99 -9.73 -21.46
CA ALA A 800 26.15 -9.24 -20.69
C ALA A 800 26.38 -9.94 -19.34
N LYS A 801 25.34 -10.55 -18.72
CA LYS A 801 25.43 -11.25 -17.41
C LYS A 801 25.31 -12.78 -17.48
N SER A 802 24.74 -13.33 -18.54
CA SER A 802 24.57 -14.78 -18.80
C SER A 802 25.37 -15.29 -20.02
N SER A 803 25.94 -14.42 -20.87
CA SER A 803 27.04 -14.83 -21.78
C SER A 803 28.43 -14.47 -21.25
N THR A 804 28.50 -14.04 -19.99
CA THR A 804 29.75 -13.88 -19.22
C THR A 804 30.04 -15.03 -18.27
N ASN A 805 29.35 -16.18 -18.42
CA ASN A 805 29.81 -17.44 -17.85
C ASN A 805 29.91 -18.54 -18.92
N VAL A 806 31.16 -18.72 -19.36
CA VAL A 806 31.80 -20.01 -19.67
C VAL A 806 31.49 -20.69 -21.01
N LEU A 807 30.27 -20.71 -21.57
CA LEU A 807 29.99 -21.62 -22.72
C LEU A 807 30.08 -21.04 -24.15
N LYS A 808 30.21 -19.73 -24.34
CA LYS A 808 30.46 -19.12 -25.68
C LYS A 808 31.92 -18.74 -25.95
N THR A 809 32.79 -18.86 -24.95
CA THR A 809 34.23 -18.64 -25.08
C THR A 809 34.99 -19.95 -25.27
N ILE A 810 34.34 -21.11 -25.07
CA ILE A 810 34.92 -22.45 -25.22
C ILE A 810 34.84 -22.98 -26.65
N PHE A 811 33.89 -22.52 -27.47
CA PHE A 811 33.73 -22.99 -28.85
C PHE A 811 33.80 -21.87 -29.87
N GLY A 812 34.99 -21.75 -30.49
CA GLY A 812 35.17 -21.52 -31.93
C GLY A 812 34.59 -20.26 -32.55
N GLU A 813 35.49 -19.40 -33.01
CA GLU A 813 35.24 -18.29 -33.95
C GLU A 813 34.42 -18.74 -35.17
N ASN A 814 33.47 -17.91 -35.60
CA ASN A 814 33.15 -17.71 -37.01
C ASN A 814 32.65 -16.28 -37.20
N GLY A 815 33.50 -15.43 -37.77
CA GLY A 815 33.25 -14.02 -38.00
C GLY A 815 32.19 -13.79 -39.06
N GLY A 816 30.98 -13.45 -38.62
CA GLY A 816 29.91 -12.94 -39.49
C GLY A 816 29.79 -11.40 -39.44
N PRO A 817 29.26 -10.75 -40.50
CA PRO A 817 29.05 -9.30 -40.55
C PRO A 817 28.04 -8.78 -39.51
N GLU A 818 27.14 -9.64 -39.02
CA GLU A 818 26.20 -9.35 -37.91
C GLU A 818 26.93 -9.10 -36.57
N ASP A 819 28.06 -9.78 -36.32
CA ASP A 819 28.85 -9.60 -35.10
C ASP A 819 29.61 -8.27 -35.09
N LEU A 820 30.04 -7.76 -36.26
CA LEU A 820 30.70 -6.46 -36.39
C LEU A 820 29.74 -5.30 -36.08
N LYS A 821 28.50 -5.37 -36.58
CA LYS A 821 27.46 -4.36 -36.25
C LYS A 821 27.18 -4.34 -34.75
N THR A 822 27.02 -5.52 -34.15
CA THR A 822 26.75 -5.65 -32.71
C THR A 822 27.91 -5.13 -31.85
N LYS A 823 29.16 -5.31 -32.30
CA LYS A 823 30.37 -4.77 -31.64
C LYS A 823 30.42 -3.24 -31.69
N ASN A 824 30.17 -2.64 -32.86
CA ASN A 824 30.19 -1.18 -33.04
C ASN A 824 29.07 -0.49 -32.26
N ILE A 825 27.88 -1.12 -32.18
CA ILE A 825 26.77 -0.63 -31.36
C ILE A 825 27.17 -0.55 -29.88
N ARG A 826 27.83 -1.59 -29.34
CA ARG A 826 28.26 -1.61 -27.93
C ARG A 826 29.34 -0.58 -27.62
N GLN A 827 30.30 -0.36 -28.52
CA GLN A 827 31.31 0.69 -28.35
C GLN A 827 30.67 2.08 -28.33
N THR A 828 29.68 2.31 -29.19
CA THR A 828 28.94 3.58 -29.23
C THR A 828 28.15 3.80 -27.95
N GLU A 829 27.48 2.77 -27.42
CA GLU A 829 26.74 2.85 -26.14
C GLU A 829 27.66 3.23 -24.97
N ILE A 830 28.84 2.59 -24.88
CA ILE A 830 29.81 2.87 -23.81
C ILE A 830 30.36 4.32 -23.93
N MET A 831 30.58 4.81 -25.15
CA MET A 831 31.03 6.19 -25.37
C MET A 831 29.95 7.23 -25.03
N VAL A 832 28.67 6.94 -25.27
CA VAL A 832 27.56 7.83 -24.87
C VAL A 832 27.43 7.89 -23.35
N GLU A 833 27.51 6.75 -22.65
CA GLU A 833 27.49 6.72 -21.17
C GLU A 833 28.64 7.54 -20.56
N LEU A 834 29.82 7.51 -21.20
CA LEU A 834 30.97 8.32 -20.79
C LEU A 834 30.71 9.82 -20.99
N HIS A 835 30.23 10.20 -22.17
CA HIS A 835 29.91 11.59 -22.50
C HIS A 835 28.90 12.19 -21.52
N ASP A 836 27.84 11.44 -21.18
CA ASP A 836 26.84 11.87 -20.20
C ASP A 836 27.45 12.07 -18.80
N SER A 837 28.32 11.13 -18.37
CA SER A 837 29.01 11.23 -17.08
C SER A 837 29.91 12.47 -16.99
N ILE A 838 30.66 12.75 -18.06
CA ILE A 838 31.56 13.92 -18.14
C ILE A 838 30.76 15.22 -18.19
N THR A 839 29.67 15.24 -18.95
CA THR A 839 28.78 16.40 -19.07
C THR A 839 28.10 16.72 -17.73
N GLN A 840 27.71 15.71 -16.95
CA GLN A 840 27.16 15.92 -15.60
C GLN A 840 28.19 16.54 -14.65
N ILE A 841 29.44 16.06 -14.68
CA ILE A 841 30.53 16.68 -13.91
C ILE A 841 30.75 18.13 -14.36
N GLY A 842 30.80 18.39 -15.66
CA GLY A 842 30.95 19.76 -16.17
C GLY A 842 29.83 20.71 -15.75
N ARG A 843 28.57 20.25 -15.82
CA ARG A 843 27.39 21.02 -15.37
C ARG A 843 27.45 21.30 -13.87
N HIS A 844 27.93 20.35 -13.06
CA HIS A 844 28.13 20.56 -11.63
C HIS A 844 29.09 21.72 -11.36
N PHE A 845 30.25 21.77 -12.03
CA PHE A 845 31.19 22.89 -11.90
C PHE A 845 30.59 24.22 -12.35
N ILE A 846 29.88 24.24 -13.49
CA ILE A 846 29.23 25.46 -14.02
C ILE A 846 28.19 26.00 -13.04
N SER A 847 27.39 25.12 -12.43
CA SER A 847 26.35 25.51 -11.46
C SER A 847 26.92 25.94 -10.11
N SER A 848 28.07 25.39 -9.71
CA SER A 848 28.65 25.58 -8.38
C SER A 848 29.64 26.75 -8.32
N ASP A 849 30.25 27.13 -9.46
CA ASP A 849 31.27 28.17 -9.52
C ASP A 849 31.15 28.98 -10.82
N GLN A 850 30.84 30.28 -10.66
CA GLN A 850 30.57 31.20 -11.77
C GLN A 850 31.77 31.39 -12.70
N ASN A 851 32.99 31.08 -12.25
CA ASN A 851 34.20 31.16 -13.08
C ASN A 851 34.14 30.20 -14.27
N PHE A 852 33.32 29.15 -14.21
CA PHE A 852 33.22 28.13 -15.25
C PHE A 852 32.05 28.34 -16.24
N ILE A 853 31.24 29.40 -16.12
CA ILE A 853 30.08 29.66 -17.00
C ILE A 853 30.47 29.75 -18.49
N LYS A 854 31.70 30.16 -18.80
CA LYS A 854 32.20 30.29 -20.18
C LYS A 854 32.88 29.02 -20.72
N VAL A 855 32.93 27.93 -19.95
CA VAL A 855 33.59 26.68 -20.36
C VAL A 855 32.68 25.87 -21.28
N SER A 856 33.21 25.42 -22.41
CA SER A 856 32.50 24.52 -23.33
C SER A 856 32.63 23.07 -22.86
N LEU A 857 31.49 22.37 -22.85
CA LEU A 857 31.41 20.93 -22.58
C LEU A 857 31.38 20.09 -23.88
N GLU A 858 31.62 20.70 -25.03
CA GLU A 858 31.73 19.98 -26.30
C GLU A 858 33.15 19.44 -26.50
N PRO A 859 33.32 18.13 -26.78
CA PRO A 859 34.62 17.54 -27.02
C PRO A 859 35.20 18.01 -28.37
N ASP A 860 36.44 18.48 -28.34
CA ASP A 860 37.18 18.91 -29.53
C ASP A 860 38.02 17.75 -30.11
N PHE A 861 37.53 17.17 -31.22
CA PHE A 861 38.17 16.05 -31.93
C PHE A 861 39.19 16.49 -33.00
N THR A 862 39.56 17.78 -33.06
CA THR A 862 40.52 18.27 -34.06
C THR A 862 41.95 17.82 -33.74
N LYS A 863 42.73 17.53 -34.79
CA LYS A 863 44.14 17.08 -34.66
C LYS A 863 45.01 18.16 -34.00
N GLU A 864 44.69 19.42 -34.25
CA GLU A 864 45.34 20.59 -33.68
C GLU A 864 45.15 20.66 -32.16
N SER A 865 43.98 20.26 -31.64
CA SER A 865 43.71 20.18 -30.20
C SER A 865 44.55 19.08 -29.54
N HIS A 866 44.62 17.90 -30.17
CA HIS A 866 45.45 16.79 -29.70
C HIS A 866 46.93 17.13 -29.57
N ALA A 867 47.49 17.84 -30.56
CA ALA A 867 48.90 18.23 -30.53
C ALA A 867 49.25 19.19 -29.38
N LYS A 868 48.25 19.89 -28.84
CA LYS A 868 48.41 20.88 -27.75
C LYS A 868 48.21 20.29 -26.36
N ASP A 869 47.86 19.02 -26.21
CA ASP A 869 47.52 18.43 -24.90
C ASP A 869 48.69 18.47 -23.91
N PHE A 870 49.90 18.10 -24.37
CA PHE A 870 51.10 18.15 -23.55
C PHE A 870 51.52 19.59 -23.21
N GLU A 871 51.33 20.52 -24.15
CA GLU A 871 51.60 21.94 -23.96
C GLU A 871 50.64 22.54 -22.91
N ARG A 872 49.34 22.24 -23.00
CA ARG A 872 48.31 22.63 -22.03
C ARG A 872 48.60 22.07 -20.64
N PHE A 873 48.97 20.80 -20.55
CA PHE A 873 49.42 20.18 -19.31
C PHE A 873 50.61 20.95 -18.72
N THR A 874 51.65 21.24 -19.50
CA THR A 874 52.84 21.96 -19.01
C THR A 874 52.54 23.42 -18.64
N GLN A 875 51.64 24.09 -19.37
CA GLN A 875 51.21 25.47 -19.09
C GLN A 875 50.41 25.60 -17.79
N GLY A 876 49.58 24.59 -17.45
CA GLY A 876 48.80 24.58 -16.21
C GLY A 876 49.63 24.58 -14.92
N TYR A 877 50.88 24.10 -14.98
CA TYR A 877 51.82 24.09 -13.85
C TYR A 877 52.68 25.36 -13.75
N ASN A 878 52.73 26.19 -14.79
CA ASN A 878 53.61 27.37 -14.88
C ASN A 878 52.94 28.69 -14.48
N MET A 879 51.73 28.66 -13.93
CA MET A 879 51.06 29.86 -13.44
C MET A 879 51.54 30.19 -12.01
N ASN A 880 51.89 31.45 -11.76
CA ASN A 880 52.32 32.03 -10.48
C ASN A 880 51.23 31.98 -9.37
N GLY A 881 50.60 30.83 -9.15
CA GLY A 881 49.51 30.65 -8.19
C GLY A 881 50.04 30.61 -6.76
N TYR A 882 49.52 31.51 -5.92
CA TYR A 882 49.74 31.45 -4.48
C TYR A 882 49.18 30.13 -3.92
N LYS A 883 49.92 29.49 -3.01
CA LYS A 883 49.50 28.26 -2.32
C LYS A 883 48.19 28.53 -1.55
N ARG A 884 47.32 27.54 -1.36
CA ARG A 884 46.09 27.69 -0.57
C ARG A 884 46.00 26.67 0.55
N ALA A 885 45.39 27.04 1.67
CA ALA A 885 45.23 26.18 2.85
C ALA A 885 43.81 26.27 3.43
N LYS A 886 43.28 25.14 3.92
CA LYS A 886 41.99 25.03 4.61
C LYS A 886 42.21 25.17 6.11
N ALA A 887 41.45 26.02 6.77
CA ALA A 887 41.44 26.09 8.22
C ALA A 887 40.86 24.81 8.85
N LEU A 888 41.59 24.20 9.78
CA LEU A 888 41.15 23.03 10.54
C LEU A 888 40.35 23.39 11.79
N VAL A 889 40.60 24.59 12.32
CA VAL A 889 40.06 25.11 13.57
C VAL A 889 39.74 26.58 13.41
N ASP A 890 38.84 27.08 14.25
CA ASP A 890 38.61 28.52 14.35
C ASP A 890 39.85 29.17 14.96
N PHE A 891 40.33 30.24 14.32
CA PHE A 891 41.42 31.07 14.80
C PHE A 891 40.93 32.51 14.85
N GLU A 892 40.65 32.99 16.07
CA GLU A 892 40.21 34.36 16.30
C GLU A 892 41.40 35.31 16.25
N ARG A 893 41.28 36.36 15.44
CA ARG A 893 42.24 37.46 15.39
C ARG A 893 42.23 38.22 16.71
N ARG A 894 43.36 38.27 17.40
CA ARG A 894 43.54 39.07 18.63
C ARG A 894 44.33 40.34 18.36
N ASP A 895 45.30 40.27 17.45
CA ASP A 895 46.17 41.38 17.06
C ASP A 895 46.00 41.79 15.59
N ASP A 896 46.43 43.01 15.25
CA ASP A 896 46.25 43.58 13.91
C ASP A 896 47.09 42.88 12.82
N ASP A 897 48.12 42.15 13.19
CA ASP A 897 48.97 41.37 12.29
C ASP A 897 48.53 39.91 12.14
N GLU A 898 47.57 39.43 12.94
CA GLU A 898 47.00 38.09 12.84
C GLU A 898 45.88 38.00 11.79
N LEU A 899 45.84 36.89 11.05
CA LEU A 899 44.76 36.57 10.12
C LEU A 899 43.73 35.68 10.79
N GLY A 900 42.59 36.24 11.20
CA GLY A 900 41.48 35.47 11.76
C GLY A 900 40.69 34.72 10.68
N PHE A 901 40.32 33.47 10.97
CA PHE A 901 39.54 32.62 10.08
C PHE A 901 38.73 31.59 10.87
N ARG A 902 37.65 31.11 10.26
CA ARG A 902 36.82 30.02 10.79
C ARG A 902 37.26 28.69 10.22
N LYS A 903 36.97 27.61 10.94
CA LYS A 903 37.14 26.24 10.47
C LYS A 903 36.47 26.07 9.11
N ASN A 904 37.22 25.50 8.17
CA ASN A 904 36.93 25.34 6.74
C ASN A 904 37.13 26.56 5.83
N ASP A 905 37.55 27.72 6.34
CA ASP A 905 37.91 28.85 5.48
C ASP A 905 39.12 28.51 4.60
N ILE A 906 39.13 29.06 3.38
CA ILE A 906 40.18 28.85 2.37
C ILE A 906 41.10 30.08 2.34
N ILE A 907 42.31 29.91 2.85
CA ILE A 907 43.30 30.99 2.98
C ILE A 907 44.29 30.91 1.83
N THR A 908 44.58 32.05 1.20
CA THR A 908 45.64 32.18 0.21
C THR A 908 46.97 32.39 0.91
N VAL A 909 47.83 31.38 0.91
CA VAL A 909 49.15 31.39 1.54
C VAL A 909 50.14 32.19 0.68
N ILE A 910 50.52 33.36 1.19
CA ILE A 910 51.50 34.26 0.58
C ILE A 910 52.93 33.79 0.89
N ASN A 911 53.18 33.34 2.11
CA ASN A 911 54.51 32.88 2.56
C ASN A 911 54.39 31.73 3.56
N CYS A 912 55.05 30.61 3.26
CA CYS A 912 55.09 29.40 4.09
C CYS A 912 56.53 28.96 4.43
N LYS A 913 57.51 29.87 4.36
CA LYS A 913 58.93 29.53 4.59
C LYS A 913 59.24 29.14 6.04
N ASP A 914 58.43 29.61 6.98
CA ASP A 914 58.56 29.28 8.40
C ASP A 914 57.66 28.06 8.73
N GLU A 915 58.17 27.10 9.50
CA GLU A 915 57.48 25.85 9.83
C GLU A 915 56.29 26.03 10.79
N HIS A 916 56.20 27.18 11.46
CA HIS A 916 55.22 27.41 12.52
C HIS A 916 54.29 28.58 12.23
N CYS A 917 54.75 29.58 11.47
CA CYS A 917 54.02 30.82 11.23
C CYS A 917 53.93 31.15 9.73
N TRP A 918 52.74 31.06 9.15
CA TRP A 918 52.51 31.36 7.72
C TRP A 918 51.83 32.71 7.55
N ILE A 919 52.03 33.34 6.40
CA ILE A 919 51.34 34.59 6.03
C ILE A 919 50.33 34.25 4.95
N GLY A 920 49.10 34.72 5.09
CA GLY A 920 48.09 34.56 4.06
C GLY A 920 47.13 35.73 3.92
N ASP A 921 46.24 35.57 2.95
CA ASP A 921 45.18 36.49 2.57
C ASP A 921 43.85 35.75 2.62
N LEU A 922 42.87 36.32 3.32
CA LEU A 922 41.48 35.86 3.33
C LEU A 922 40.58 37.08 3.19
N ASN A 923 39.76 37.12 2.14
CA ASN A 923 38.85 38.23 1.84
C ASN A 923 39.53 39.62 1.79
N GLY A 924 40.78 39.68 1.32
CA GLY A 924 41.55 40.93 1.23
C GLY A 924 42.19 41.39 2.54
N LEU A 925 41.99 40.64 3.63
CA LEU A 925 42.71 40.81 4.89
C LEU A 925 43.97 39.94 4.86
N ARG A 926 45.11 40.54 5.20
CA ARG A 926 46.40 39.85 5.28
C ARG A 926 46.90 39.83 6.70
N GLY A 927 47.43 38.70 7.11
CA GLY A 927 48.03 38.52 8.41
C GLY A 927 48.75 37.19 8.51
N TRP A 928 49.45 36.99 9.63
CA TRP A 928 50.08 35.72 9.94
C TRP A 928 49.10 34.79 10.67
N PHE A 929 49.34 33.48 10.54
CA PHE A 929 48.59 32.47 11.25
C PHE A 929 49.43 31.21 11.53
N PRO A 930 49.10 30.42 12.56
CA PRO A 930 49.85 29.21 12.86
C PRO A 930 49.66 28.13 11.79
N ALA A 931 50.76 27.60 11.27
CA ALA A 931 50.76 26.56 10.22
C ALA A 931 49.98 25.28 10.63
N LYS A 932 49.96 24.96 11.94
CA LYS A 932 49.25 23.80 12.49
C LYS A 932 47.72 23.93 12.45
N CYS A 933 47.21 25.15 12.35
CA CYS A 933 45.77 25.41 12.32
C CYS A 933 45.16 25.23 10.92
N VAL A 934 45.99 24.95 9.92
CA VAL A 934 45.55 24.82 8.53
C VAL A 934 46.15 23.55 7.90
N THR A 935 45.49 23.05 6.86
CA THR A 935 46.04 22.04 5.95
C THR A 935 46.16 22.63 4.57
N LEU A 936 47.35 22.51 3.96
CA LEU A 936 47.55 22.87 2.56
C LEU A 936 46.54 22.11 1.67
N LEU A 937 45.78 22.85 0.87
CA LEU A 937 44.81 22.33 -0.09
C LEU A 937 45.43 22.05 -1.44
N ASP A 938 46.40 22.87 -1.83
CA ASP A 938 47.04 22.79 -3.13
C ASP A 938 48.53 23.08 -3.01
N GLU A 939 49.35 22.03 -3.16
CA GLU A 939 50.80 22.14 -3.28
C GLU A 939 51.24 22.66 -4.66
N ARG A 940 50.34 22.67 -5.66
CA ARG A 940 50.66 22.84 -7.09
C ARG A 940 49.90 23.98 -7.77
N SER A 941 49.67 25.11 -7.10
CA SER A 941 49.33 26.40 -7.77
C SER A 941 48.21 26.31 -8.85
N LYS A 942 47.23 25.42 -8.70
CA LYS A 942 46.08 25.30 -9.61
C LYS A 942 44.95 26.22 -9.13
N LEU A 943 44.07 26.60 -10.04
CA LEU A 943 42.83 27.33 -9.72
C LEU A 943 41.86 26.40 -8.97
N TYR A 944 42.13 26.08 -7.70
CA TYR A 944 41.19 25.38 -6.80
C TYR A 944 39.79 25.99 -6.85
N SER A 945 38.82 25.10 -7.10
CA SER A 945 37.39 25.38 -7.07
C SER A 945 36.76 24.53 -5.97
N PRO A 946 35.95 25.13 -5.06
CA PRO A 946 35.18 24.39 -4.06
C PRO A 946 34.26 23.32 -4.68
N ALA A 947 33.86 23.51 -5.94
CA ALA A 947 33.02 22.57 -6.67
C ALA A 947 33.69 21.21 -6.90
N GLY A 948 35.03 21.18 -6.96
CA GLY A 948 35.85 20.02 -7.22
C GLY A 948 36.42 19.33 -5.97
N ASP A 949 36.12 19.84 -4.77
CA ASP A 949 36.65 19.35 -3.51
C ASP A 949 35.63 18.44 -2.80
N ASP A 950 35.97 17.17 -2.61
CA ASP A 950 35.06 16.19 -1.99
C ASP A 950 34.90 16.35 -0.47
N SER A 951 35.72 17.19 0.16
CA SER A 951 35.57 17.61 1.57
C SER A 951 34.72 18.86 1.76
N VAL A 952 34.34 19.53 0.66
CA VAL A 952 33.52 20.76 0.67
C VAL A 952 32.18 20.50 0.00
N THR A 953 32.18 19.82 -1.14
CA THR A 953 30.98 19.55 -1.94
C THR A 953 30.76 18.05 -2.07
N GLU A 954 29.95 17.44 -1.20
CA GLU A 954 29.72 15.98 -1.20
C GLU A 954 29.22 15.44 -2.55
N GLY A 955 28.51 16.26 -3.34
CA GLY A 955 27.99 15.87 -4.65
C GLY A 955 29.06 15.48 -5.68
N ILE A 956 30.28 16.02 -5.59
CA ILE A 956 31.34 15.70 -6.58
C ILE A 956 31.89 14.28 -6.40
N ALA A 957 31.90 13.77 -5.16
CA ALA A 957 32.36 12.42 -4.85
C ALA A 957 31.48 11.38 -5.57
N ASP A 958 30.16 11.58 -5.56
CA ASP A 958 29.20 10.67 -6.18
C ASP A 958 29.28 10.69 -7.71
N LEU A 959 29.45 11.87 -8.32
CA LEU A 959 29.59 11.97 -9.77
C LEU A 959 30.85 11.22 -10.26
N ILE A 960 31.95 11.33 -9.51
CA ILE A 960 33.23 10.73 -9.90
C ILE A 960 33.27 9.25 -9.55
N ARG A 961 33.11 8.89 -8.28
CA ARG A 961 33.25 7.50 -7.82
C ARG A 961 32.05 6.65 -8.24
N GLY A 962 30.90 7.28 -8.43
CA GLY A 962 29.65 6.61 -8.75
C GLY A 962 29.24 6.53 -10.21
N SER A 963 29.61 7.53 -11.03
CA SER A 963 29.29 7.53 -12.46
C SER A 963 30.55 7.34 -13.32
N LEU A 964 31.54 8.21 -13.16
CA LEU A 964 32.72 8.22 -14.03
C LEU A 964 33.61 6.98 -13.85
N CYS A 965 33.93 6.60 -12.61
CA CYS A 965 34.80 5.45 -12.35
C CYS A 965 34.22 4.11 -12.84
N PRO A 966 32.94 3.77 -12.60
CA PRO A 966 32.33 2.56 -13.16
C PRO A 966 32.30 2.56 -14.69
N CYS A 967 32.05 3.72 -15.31
CA CYS A 967 32.08 3.86 -16.77
C CYS A 967 33.48 3.56 -17.33
N LEU A 968 34.53 4.15 -16.74
CA LEU A 968 35.92 3.91 -17.13
C LEU A 968 36.35 2.46 -16.90
N LYS A 969 35.93 1.84 -15.79
CA LYS A 969 36.16 0.42 -15.55
C LYS A 969 35.57 -0.43 -16.68
N ARG A 970 34.32 -0.16 -17.08
CA ARG A 970 33.63 -0.88 -18.16
C ARG A 970 34.35 -0.73 -19.51
N ILE A 971 34.86 0.47 -19.81
CA ILE A 971 35.69 0.73 -21.00
C ILE A 971 36.95 -0.14 -20.97
N LEU A 972 37.66 -0.13 -19.83
CA LEU A 972 38.89 -0.89 -19.66
C LEU A 972 38.66 -2.40 -19.62
N GLU A 973 37.50 -2.90 -19.19
CA GLU A 973 37.18 -4.34 -19.23
C GLU A 973 36.74 -4.81 -20.63
N TYR A 974 36.26 -3.89 -21.47
CA TYR A 974 35.71 -4.24 -22.77
C TYR A 974 36.78 -4.72 -23.75
N GLY A 975 36.83 -6.04 -23.93
CA GLY A 975 37.75 -6.70 -24.85
C GLY A 975 39.08 -7.13 -24.25
N MET A 976 39.19 -7.18 -22.92
CA MET A 976 40.30 -7.87 -22.24
C MET A 976 40.30 -9.37 -22.54
N LYS A 977 41.49 -9.92 -22.82
CA LYS A 977 41.76 -11.35 -22.99
C LYS A 977 41.80 -12.02 -21.62
N ARG A 978 41.13 -13.16 -21.47
CA ARG A 978 41.23 -14.01 -20.26
C ARG A 978 42.25 -15.13 -20.52
N PRO A 979 43.19 -15.40 -19.60
CA PRO A 979 44.15 -16.48 -19.78
C PRO A 979 43.43 -17.83 -19.72
N ASN A 980 43.78 -18.74 -20.63
CA ASN A 980 43.33 -20.13 -20.58
C ASN A 980 44.08 -20.83 -19.43
N THR A 981 43.32 -21.19 -18.39
CA THR A 981 43.65 -22.16 -17.33
C THR A 981 44.87 -21.84 -16.45
N LEU A 982 44.61 -21.58 -15.15
CA LEU A 982 45.51 -21.55 -13.97
C LEU A 982 46.05 -20.21 -13.42
N VAL A 983 45.66 -19.04 -13.94
CA VAL A 983 46.03 -17.74 -13.32
C VAL A 983 44.76 -17.02 -12.83
N GLY A 984 44.83 -16.40 -11.65
CA GLY A 984 43.69 -15.83 -10.90
C GLY A 984 42.88 -14.72 -11.61
N PRO A 985 41.97 -14.03 -10.90
CA PRO A 985 41.07 -13.05 -11.50
C PRO A 985 41.82 -11.92 -12.22
N VAL A 986 41.50 -11.71 -13.50
CA VAL A 986 42.06 -10.65 -14.35
C VAL A 986 41.32 -9.34 -14.10
N HIS A 987 42.03 -8.28 -13.76
CA HIS A 987 41.47 -6.95 -13.51
C HIS A 987 42.24 -5.88 -14.30
N PRO A 988 41.58 -4.82 -14.82
CA PRO A 988 42.24 -3.75 -15.58
C PRO A 988 43.44 -3.11 -14.88
N TYR A 989 43.41 -3.03 -13.55
CA TYR A 989 44.50 -2.47 -12.75
C TYR A 989 45.84 -3.19 -12.98
N MET A 990 45.83 -4.51 -13.22
CA MET A 990 47.05 -5.27 -13.51
C MET A 990 47.66 -4.89 -14.87
N PHE A 991 46.81 -4.59 -15.86
CA PHE A 991 47.24 -4.09 -17.17
C PHE A 991 47.85 -2.69 -17.02
N ILE A 992 47.21 -1.80 -16.26
CA ILE A 992 47.70 -0.45 -15.99
C ILE A 992 49.07 -0.50 -15.29
N GLU A 993 49.22 -1.39 -14.31
CA GLU A 993 50.49 -1.60 -13.59
C GLU A 993 51.61 -2.07 -14.53
N GLU A 994 51.33 -3.02 -15.43
CA GLU A 994 52.31 -3.51 -16.41
C GLU A 994 52.73 -2.40 -17.39
N VAL A 995 51.79 -1.59 -17.89
CA VAL A 995 52.11 -0.46 -18.77
C VAL A 995 52.92 0.61 -18.04
N ALA A 996 52.53 0.98 -16.82
CA ALA A 996 53.23 1.98 -16.02
C ALA A 996 54.70 1.59 -15.76
N LEU A 997 54.96 0.30 -15.53
CA LEU A 997 56.32 -0.25 -15.40
C LEU A 997 57.09 -0.20 -16.73
N LYS A 998 56.43 -0.55 -17.84
CA LYS A 998 57.06 -0.65 -19.16
C LYS A 998 57.53 0.70 -19.71
N GLU A 999 56.73 1.75 -19.53
CA GLU A 999 57.06 3.07 -20.05
C GLU A 999 58.31 3.68 -19.40
N ILE A 1000 58.58 3.33 -18.13
CA ILE A 1000 59.74 3.83 -17.39
C ILE A 1000 60.94 2.89 -17.45
N GLU A 1001 60.76 1.65 -17.93
CA GLU A 1001 61.82 0.64 -18.03
C GLU A 1001 63.06 1.17 -18.77
N ARG A 1002 62.86 2.00 -19.81
CA ARG A 1002 63.94 2.59 -20.63
C ARG A 1002 64.84 3.55 -19.87
N ASP A 1003 64.30 4.28 -18.89
CA ASP A 1003 64.99 5.32 -18.12
C ASP A 1003 64.93 5.06 -16.60
N PHE A 1004 64.71 3.81 -16.19
CA PHE A 1004 64.35 3.44 -14.83
C PHE A 1004 65.29 4.02 -13.76
N LYS A 1005 66.62 3.96 -13.96
CA LYS A 1005 67.60 4.52 -13.02
C LYS A 1005 67.50 6.04 -12.88
N SER A 1006 67.22 6.75 -13.97
CA SER A 1006 67.09 8.21 -14.00
C SER A 1006 65.77 8.66 -13.36
N VAL A 1007 64.67 8.00 -13.72
CA VAL A 1007 63.33 8.28 -13.21
C VAL A 1007 63.22 7.89 -11.74
N TYR A 1008 63.70 6.71 -11.35
CA TYR A 1008 63.71 6.28 -9.95
C TYR A 1008 64.56 7.22 -9.09
N SER A 1009 65.73 7.65 -9.57
CA SER A 1009 66.54 8.66 -8.85
C SER A 1009 65.79 9.99 -8.70
N ARG A 1010 65.10 10.48 -9.75
CA ARG A 1010 64.28 11.70 -9.68
C ARG A 1010 63.07 11.57 -8.76
N LEU A 1011 62.35 10.45 -8.79
CA LEU A 1011 61.20 10.17 -7.93
C LEU A 1011 61.62 10.03 -6.45
N VAL A 1012 62.74 9.36 -6.18
CA VAL A 1012 63.33 9.27 -4.83
C VAL A 1012 63.79 10.65 -4.35
N LEU A 1013 64.42 11.45 -5.21
CA LEU A 1013 64.83 12.81 -4.88
C LEU A 1013 63.64 13.74 -4.63
N CYS A 1014 62.55 13.65 -5.41
CA CYS A 1014 61.30 14.40 -5.12
C CYS A 1014 60.72 13.98 -3.76
N LYS A 1015 60.70 12.68 -3.46
CA LYS A 1015 60.20 12.14 -2.18
C LYS A 1015 61.07 12.51 -0.96
N THR A 1016 62.37 12.76 -1.17
CA THR A 1016 63.35 13.01 -0.10
C THR A 1016 63.65 14.50 0.11
N TYR A 1017 63.66 15.30 -0.97
CA TYR A 1017 64.03 16.72 -0.96
C TYR A 1017 62.89 17.67 -1.38
N ARG A 1018 61.68 17.15 -1.64
CA ARG A 1018 60.52 17.93 -2.12
C ARG A 1018 60.82 18.80 -3.35
N LEU A 1019 61.62 18.29 -4.29
CA LEU A 1019 61.99 18.99 -5.53
C LEU A 1019 60.78 19.30 -6.44
N ASP A 1020 59.61 18.73 -6.14
CA ASP A 1020 58.30 19.11 -6.66
C ASP A 1020 57.93 20.57 -6.32
N GLU A 1021 58.48 21.13 -5.24
CA GLU A 1021 58.29 22.52 -4.80
C GLU A 1021 59.06 23.54 -5.67
N ASP A 1022 59.99 23.09 -6.54
CA ASP A 1022 60.80 23.92 -7.45
C ASP A 1022 60.24 24.00 -8.89
N GLY A 1023 58.97 23.62 -9.11
CA GLY A 1023 58.28 23.82 -10.40
C GLY A 1023 58.72 22.90 -11.54
N LYS A 1024 59.42 21.79 -11.25
CA LYS A 1024 59.75 20.77 -12.28
C LYS A 1024 58.55 19.85 -12.52
N VAL A 1025 57.89 20.03 -13.66
CA VAL A 1025 56.76 19.20 -14.11
C VAL A 1025 57.24 17.78 -14.41
N LEU A 1026 56.76 16.79 -13.66
CA LEU A 1026 56.94 15.36 -13.97
C LEU A 1026 56.19 15.03 -15.27
N SER A 1027 56.76 14.15 -16.11
CA SER A 1027 56.06 13.72 -17.32
C SER A 1027 54.79 12.92 -16.97
N PRO A 1028 53.78 12.88 -17.85
CA PRO A 1028 52.58 12.06 -17.64
C PRO A 1028 52.87 10.58 -17.35
N GLU A 1029 53.91 10.01 -17.95
CA GLU A 1029 54.40 8.65 -17.72
C GLU A 1029 54.99 8.49 -16.30
N GLU A 1030 55.84 9.44 -15.89
CA GLU A 1030 56.42 9.47 -14.53
C GLU A 1030 55.34 9.62 -13.46
N LEU A 1031 54.31 10.44 -13.72
CA LEU A 1031 53.15 10.61 -12.85
C LEU A 1031 52.29 9.35 -12.77
N LEU A 1032 52.06 8.64 -13.88
CA LEU A 1032 51.30 7.39 -13.89
C LEU A 1032 51.96 6.34 -12.99
N TYR A 1033 53.27 6.12 -13.16
CA TYR A 1033 54.02 5.17 -12.34
C TYR A 1033 54.07 5.56 -10.86
N ARG A 1034 54.36 6.83 -10.56
CA ARG A 1034 54.35 7.33 -9.17
C ARG A 1034 52.99 7.08 -8.52
N SER A 1035 51.90 7.30 -9.26
CA SER A 1035 50.53 7.12 -8.76
C SER A 1035 50.19 5.64 -8.54
N VAL A 1036 50.57 4.75 -9.46
CA VAL A 1036 50.39 3.30 -9.30
C VAL A 1036 51.19 2.77 -8.09
N GLU A 1037 52.46 3.20 -7.93
CA GLU A 1037 53.29 2.81 -6.78
C GLU A 1037 52.68 3.31 -5.45
N LEU A 1038 52.18 4.55 -5.44
CA LEU A 1038 51.52 5.14 -4.27
C LEU A 1038 50.26 4.33 -3.90
N VAL A 1039 49.39 4.03 -4.86
CA VAL A 1039 48.18 3.24 -4.63
C VAL A 1039 48.55 1.84 -4.16
N ASN A 1040 49.51 1.16 -4.80
CA ASN A 1040 49.93 -0.17 -4.36
C ASN A 1040 50.45 -0.20 -2.93
N ARG A 1041 51.20 0.82 -2.51
CA ARG A 1041 51.72 0.91 -1.14
C ARG A 1041 50.64 1.24 -0.10
N SER A 1042 49.71 2.13 -0.42
CA SER A 1042 48.66 2.61 0.51
C SER A 1042 47.44 1.68 0.56
N HIS A 1043 47.16 0.96 -0.53
CA HIS A 1043 45.97 0.13 -0.74
C HIS A 1043 46.30 -1.37 -0.88
N ASP A 1044 47.38 -1.84 -0.25
CA ASP A 1044 47.89 -3.21 -0.44
C ASP A 1044 46.87 -4.31 -0.06
N LYS A 1045 46.04 -4.07 0.96
CA LYS A 1045 45.08 -5.04 1.52
C LYS A 1045 43.64 -4.88 1.03
N VAL A 1046 43.37 -4.04 0.03
CA VAL A 1046 42.01 -3.77 -0.45
C VAL A 1046 41.75 -4.30 -1.86
N GLN A 1047 40.48 -4.35 -2.25
CA GLN A 1047 40.06 -4.85 -3.56
C GLN A 1047 40.61 -3.99 -4.70
N MET A 1048 40.87 -4.63 -5.86
CA MET A 1048 41.45 -3.97 -7.03
C MET A 1048 40.55 -2.86 -7.61
N ASP A 1049 39.24 -2.94 -7.39
CA ASP A 1049 38.28 -1.89 -7.75
C ASP A 1049 38.56 -0.59 -7.00
N ILE A 1050 38.90 -0.69 -5.70
CA ILE A 1050 39.23 0.46 -4.86
C ILE A 1050 40.53 1.09 -5.36
N LYS A 1051 41.55 0.25 -5.64
CA LYS A 1051 42.80 0.72 -6.25
C LYS A 1051 42.58 1.49 -7.56
N LEU A 1052 41.70 0.98 -8.43
CA LEU A 1052 41.38 1.63 -9.71
C LEU A 1052 40.66 2.97 -9.52
N ARG A 1053 39.70 3.05 -8.59
CA ARG A 1053 38.99 4.31 -8.28
C ARG A 1053 39.94 5.36 -7.69
N SER A 1054 40.80 4.96 -6.75
CA SER A 1054 41.82 5.83 -6.17
C SER A 1054 42.80 6.33 -7.24
N LEU A 1055 43.19 5.50 -8.20
CA LEU A 1055 44.04 5.90 -9.32
C LEU A 1055 43.34 6.90 -10.25
N ILE A 1056 42.06 6.67 -10.59
CA ILE A 1056 41.28 7.62 -11.41
C ILE A 1056 41.18 8.98 -10.71
N CYS A 1057 40.94 9.01 -9.39
CA CYS A 1057 40.91 10.25 -8.61
C CYS A 1057 42.26 10.99 -8.66
N LEU A 1058 43.39 10.28 -8.54
CA LEU A 1058 44.72 10.86 -8.73
C LEU A 1058 44.90 11.48 -10.12
N GLY A 1059 44.43 10.79 -11.17
CA GLY A 1059 44.50 11.30 -12.54
C GLY A 1059 43.65 12.55 -12.77
N LEU A 1060 42.53 12.71 -12.05
CA LEU A 1060 41.68 13.91 -12.10
C LEU A 1060 42.27 15.07 -11.30
N ASN A 1061 42.77 14.81 -10.08
CA ASN A 1061 43.48 15.82 -9.27
C ASN A 1061 44.70 16.38 -10.03
N GLU A 1062 45.37 15.51 -10.79
CA GLU A 1062 46.50 15.91 -11.64
C GLU A 1062 46.10 16.43 -13.03
N GLN A 1063 44.82 16.34 -13.41
CA GLN A 1063 44.28 16.72 -14.73
C GLN A 1063 44.92 15.97 -15.92
N VAL A 1064 45.51 14.80 -15.67
CA VAL A 1064 46.27 13.99 -16.65
C VAL A 1064 45.55 12.73 -17.09
N LEU A 1065 44.33 12.46 -16.60
CA LEU A 1065 43.62 11.21 -16.88
C LEU A 1065 43.49 10.90 -18.40
N HIS A 1066 43.24 11.93 -19.21
CA HIS A 1066 43.16 11.80 -20.67
C HIS A 1066 44.52 11.44 -21.32
N LEU A 1067 45.63 11.93 -20.79
CA LEU A 1067 46.99 11.57 -21.21
C LEU A 1067 47.34 10.15 -20.74
N TRP A 1068 46.88 9.74 -19.56
CA TRP A 1068 47.08 8.36 -19.11
C TRP A 1068 46.40 7.34 -20.01
N ILE A 1069 45.19 7.63 -20.52
CA ILE A 1069 44.55 6.77 -21.53
C ILE A 1069 45.38 6.68 -22.81
N GLU A 1070 45.98 7.78 -23.27
CA GLU A 1070 46.87 7.77 -24.42
C GLU A 1070 48.10 6.88 -24.20
N ILE A 1071 48.74 6.98 -23.04
CA ILE A 1071 49.88 6.13 -22.66
C ILE A 1071 49.47 4.65 -22.65
N LEU A 1072 48.34 4.34 -22.00
CA LEU A 1072 47.82 2.97 -21.92
C LEU A 1072 47.54 2.37 -23.30
N CYS A 1073 47.00 3.16 -24.23
CA CYS A 1073 46.70 2.72 -25.59
C CYS A 1073 47.91 2.73 -26.53
N SER A 1074 48.94 3.53 -26.25
CA SER A 1074 50.13 3.65 -27.09
C SER A 1074 51.12 2.50 -26.89
N CYS A 1075 51.04 1.78 -25.76
CA CYS A 1075 51.87 0.61 -25.46
C CYS A 1075 51.39 -0.64 -26.22
N SER A 1076 51.56 -0.66 -27.54
CA SER A 1076 50.97 -1.67 -28.43
C SER A 1076 51.37 -3.11 -28.08
N GLU A 1077 52.57 -3.33 -27.55
CA GLU A 1077 53.05 -4.67 -27.13
C GLU A 1077 52.18 -5.24 -26.00
N ILE A 1078 51.94 -4.44 -24.95
CA ILE A 1078 51.15 -4.84 -23.78
C ILE A 1078 49.66 -4.81 -24.11
N VAL A 1079 49.17 -3.83 -24.85
CA VAL A 1079 47.77 -3.79 -25.30
C VAL A 1079 47.42 -5.03 -26.11
N ASN A 1080 48.30 -5.46 -27.04
CA ASN A 1080 48.07 -6.70 -27.80
C ASN A 1080 48.13 -7.96 -26.94
N LYS A 1081 48.90 -7.95 -25.85
CA LYS A 1081 48.93 -9.04 -24.86
C LYS A 1081 47.60 -9.12 -24.10
N TRP A 1082 47.07 -7.98 -23.65
CA TRP A 1082 45.91 -7.92 -22.73
C TRP A 1082 44.56 -7.76 -23.41
N TYR A 1083 44.49 -7.27 -24.65
CA TYR A 1083 43.23 -6.95 -25.34
C TYR A 1083 43.11 -7.60 -26.71
N HIS A 1084 41.87 -7.91 -27.10
CA HIS A 1084 41.56 -8.31 -28.47
C HIS A 1084 41.64 -7.13 -29.44
N PRO A 1085 41.95 -7.35 -30.74
CA PRO A 1085 42.06 -6.28 -31.75
C PRO A 1085 40.81 -5.41 -31.93
N TRP A 1086 39.64 -5.93 -31.56
CA TRP A 1086 38.37 -5.20 -31.64
C TRP A 1086 38.05 -4.35 -30.39
N SER A 1087 38.89 -4.37 -29.35
CA SER A 1087 38.71 -3.53 -28.16
C SER A 1087 38.94 -2.04 -28.49
N ILE A 1088 38.28 -1.14 -27.75
CA ILE A 1088 38.54 0.31 -27.83
C ILE A 1088 40.03 0.57 -27.56
N MET A 1089 40.61 -0.13 -26.58
CA MET A 1089 42.02 0.04 -26.17
C MET A 1089 43.02 -0.33 -27.27
N ASN A 1090 42.64 -1.19 -28.22
CA ASN A 1090 43.48 -1.66 -29.33
C ASN A 1090 42.98 -1.17 -30.70
N SER A 1091 42.15 -0.13 -30.72
CA SER A 1091 41.57 0.45 -31.94
C SER A 1091 41.71 1.98 -31.91
N PRO A 1092 41.64 2.68 -33.06
CA PRO A 1092 41.68 4.15 -33.07
C PRO A 1092 40.56 4.84 -32.25
N GLY A 1093 39.55 4.10 -31.77
CA GLY A 1093 38.47 4.61 -30.93
C GLY A 1093 38.93 5.20 -29.60
N TRP A 1094 40.11 4.84 -29.09
CA TRP A 1094 40.67 5.47 -27.87
C TRP A 1094 40.93 6.97 -28.04
N ILE A 1095 41.09 7.46 -29.28
CA ILE A 1095 41.26 8.90 -29.56
C ILE A 1095 39.99 9.66 -29.17
N GLY A 1096 38.81 9.09 -29.44
CA GLY A 1096 37.53 9.66 -29.02
C GLY A 1096 37.40 9.67 -27.50
N LEU A 1097 37.76 8.56 -26.85
CA LEU A 1097 37.82 8.44 -25.38
C LEU A 1097 38.72 9.51 -24.75
N LYS A 1098 39.89 9.75 -25.33
CA LYS A 1098 40.82 10.82 -24.91
C LYS A 1098 40.17 12.21 -25.01
N CYS A 1099 39.49 12.52 -26.11
CA CYS A 1099 38.85 13.82 -26.32
C CYS A 1099 37.75 14.10 -25.30
N GLU A 1100 36.92 13.10 -25.02
CA GLU A 1100 35.87 13.20 -24.02
C GLU A 1100 36.48 13.51 -22.64
N LEU A 1101 37.46 12.71 -22.21
CA LEU A 1101 38.13 12.89 -20.91
C LEU A 1101 38.91 14.20 -20.81
N ARG A 1102 39.37 14.77 -21.92
CA ARG A 1102 40.07 16.06 -21.95
C ARG A 1102 39.18 17.19 -21.41
N ILE A 1103 37.86 17.11 -21.55
CA ILE A 1103 36.94 18.13 -21.01
C ILE A 1103 37.19 18.31 -19.50
N LEU A 1104 37.43 17.21 -18.78
CA LEU A 1104 37.68 17.23 -17.33
C LEU A 1104 38.99 17.94 -16.96
N SER A 1105 39.97 18.03 -17.86
CA SER A 1105 41.22 18.77 -17.60
C SER A 1105 41.02 20.29 -17.45
N GLN A 1106 39.86 20.81 -17.83
CA GLN A 1106 39.48 22.22 -17.65
C GLN A 1106 39.06 22.53 -16.20
N PHE A 1107 38.80 21.50 -15.38
CA PHE A 1107 38.32 21.64 -14.00
C PHE A 1107 39.40 21.20 -13.00
N SER A 1108 39.49 21.88 -11.86
CA SER A 1108 40.40 21.52 -10.78
C SER A 1108 39.69 20.64 -9.75
N PHE A 1109 40.29 19.50 -9.43
CA PHE A 1109 39.76 18.53 -8.49
C PHE A 1109 40.64 18.44 -7.25
N ASN A 1110 40.02 18.26 -6.08
CA ASN A 1110 40.68 17.92 -4.83
C ASN A 1110 39.95 16.73 -4.19
N LEU A 1111 40.27 15.52 -4.67
CA LEU A 1111 39.59 14.29 -4.27
C LEU A 1111 40.46 13.50 -3.30
N SER A 1112 39.87 13.06 -2.19
CA SER A 1112 40.52 12.20 -1.21
C SER A 1112 40.81 10.81 -1.79
N VAL A 1113 42.10 10.51 -1.98
CA VAL A 1113 42.57 9.19 -2.47
C VAL A 1113 42.22 8.08 -1.49
N ASP A 1114 42.23 8.37 -0.18
CA ASP A 1114 41.96 7.41 0.90
C ASP A 1114 40.49 7.39 1.33
N TRP A 1115 39.57 7.96 0.53
CA TRP A 1115 38.15 8.12 0.90
C TRP A 1115 37.52 6.81 1.37
N GLU A 1116 37.65 5.75 0.58
CA GLU A 1116 37.07 4.44 0.88
C GLU A 1116 37.87 3.67 1.95
N LEU A 1117 39.14 4.03 2.18
CA LEU A 1117 39.94 3.47 3.26
C LEU A 1117 39.51 4.00 4.65
N LYS A 1118 38.99 5.23 4.72
CA LYS A 1118 38.43 5.81 5.95
C LYS A 1118 37.15 5.07 6.37
N ALA A 1119 36.21 4.86 5.44
CA ALA A 1119 34.98 4.11 5.68
C ALA A 1119 35.26 2.67 6.17
N LEU A 1120 36.24 1.99 5.56
CA LEU A 1120 36.66 0.64 5.97
C LEU A 1120 37.34 0.60 7.37
N LYS A 1121 37.89 1.73 7.84
CA LYS A 1121 38.43 1.86 9.20
C LYS A 1121 37.34 2.15 10.22
N GLU A 1122 36.33 2.95 9.86
CA GLU A 1122 35.18 3.27 10.72
C GLU A 1122 34.29 2.03 10.97
N GLU A 1123 34.10 1.15 9.98
CA GLU A 1123 33.42 -0.15 10.18
C GLU A 1123 34.23 -1.17 11.02
N LYS A 1124 35.51 -0.91 11.30
CA LYS A 1124 36.40 -1.79 12.10
C LYS A 1124 36.89 -1.18 13.40
N LEU A 1125 36.29 -0.08 13.84
CA LEU A 1125 36.60 0.57 15.12
C LEU A 1125 35.51 0.27 16.15
N ASP A 1126 35.47 -0.98 16.61
CA ASP A 1126 35.00 -1.30 17.95
C ASP A 1126 36.10 -0.84 18.93
N VAL A 1127 36.07 0.44 19.31
CA VAL A 1127 37.06 1.02 20.21
C VAL A 1127 36.71 0.62 21.64
N LYS A 1128 37.61 -0.18 22.23
CA LYS A 1128 37.86 -0.38 23.68
C LYS A 1128 37.07 -1.47 24.42
N SER A 1129 37.47 -2.72 24.20
CA SER A 1129 37.78 -3.64 25.32
C SER A 1129 39.28 -3.86 25.49
N GLY A 1130 40.07 -3.81 24.40
CA GLY A 1130 41.52 -4.07 24.45
C GLY A 1130 42.42 -2.92 24.92
N VAL A 1131 42.03 -1.65 24.73
CA VAL A 1131 42.86 -0.51 25.19
C VAL A 1131 42.60 -0.17 26.66
N GLN A 1132 41.48 -0.62 27.23
CA GLN A 1132 41.18 -0.51 28.67
C GLN A 1132 42.05 -1.49 29.49
N ASP A 1133 42.28 -2.70 28.99
CA ASP A 1133 43.18 -3.69 29.60
C ASP A 1133 44.67 -3.34 29.46
N MET A 1134 45.05 -2.61 28.39
CA MET A 1134 46.46 -2.23 28.17
C MET A 1134 46.89 -1.01 29.00
N LEU A 1135 45.97 -0.09 29.28
CA LEU A 1135 46.26 1.12 30.07
C LEU A 1135 46.19 0.87 31.59
N VAL A 1136 45.46 -0.16 32.04
CA VAL A 1136 45.43 -0.58 33.46
C VAL A 1136 46.67 -1.41 33.86
N LYS A 1137 47.33 -2.08 32.91
CA LYS A 1137 48.55 -2.89 33.18
C LYS A 1137 49.87 -2.11 33.24
N HIS A 1138 49.91 -0.86 32.80
CA HIS A 1138 51.16 -0.08 32.66
C HIS A 1138 51.22 1.26 33.41
N HIS A 1139 50.35 1.51 34.40
CA HIS A 1139 50.46 2.62 35.37
C HIS A 1139 50.82 4.00 34.79
N LEU A 1140 50.20 4.42 33.69
CA LEU A 1140 50.38 5.75 33.12
C LEU A 1140 49.03 6.46 33.03
N PHE A 1141 48.78 7.32 34.04
CA PHE A 1141 47.71 8.31 34.21
C PHE A 1141 46.44 7.89 34.99
N SER A 1142 46.36 8.41 36.22
CA SER A 1142 45.13 8.60 37.00
C SER A 1142 44.37 9.82 36.50
N TRP A 1143 43.05 9.71 36.28
CA TRP A 1143 42.19 10.88 36.05
C TRP A 1143 41.26 11.05 37.25
N ASN A 1144 41.46 12.15 37.97
CA ASN A 1144 40.42 12.81 38.76
C ASN A 1144 39.96 14.04 37.97
N LEU A 1145 38.63 14.22 37.95
CA LEU A 1145 37.82 15.27 37.32
C LEU A 1145 37.52 15.08 35.83
#